data_AF-A0A226DGN7-F1
#
_entry.id   AF-A0A226DGN7-F1
#
_cell.length_a   1.000
_cell.length_b   1.000
_cell.length_c   1.000
_cell.angle_alpha   90.00
_cell.angle_beta   90.00
_cell.angle_gamma   90.00
#
_symmetry.space_group_name_H-M   'P 1'
#
loop_
_entity.id
_entity.type
_entity.pdbx_description
1 polymer ?
#
loop_
_entity_poly.entity_id
_entity_poly.type
_entity_poly.pdbx_seq_one_letter_code
_entity_poly.pdbx_strand_id
1 'polypeptide(L)'
;MASLTAISHLVQVHAQLDELRQKLNVPKIPLTNEAIMTIGSQLQPLYKKLLLANLDDAVSRQLELGLWGDCFKAPLTRFGRTDKALFHFMIESGVGFYLGLIQDIGVHFDISFITNTTSTNKLYCTKTSQSPLVSPSKASVYFIIQNCLLHVGDLLRYQGSFPEACKMYEKSASVCPSNGFSFHQMGVTQLLIPANDEYTIMNNFVSSFFYHARALSVSNPHLQSYHAFDAITAKILAMPVGTNKYQEFVRQFLLMISSVLRKDMLPSSFTSNLVPMLSPLVANQQIKPSILFQMLCIAMWTQWRLLYSEEGECSRNEEAILEIIAAIFNAILIASVGIFGDHYFAHNKNTPDRRIASTVHVKFVIDWLVRLYRNDKAVKQVRFFREKTHMSNLVKVLNLINATTHDIDLEDVVTTCNFILPEERRLIGFLPLDYTSLRTIGTILLGDNDPQTQSYRLYRLMQTAPALSQPHTTSSSFTDSLSISDNFKFYTFDGAEFGEATTYNSGCSPSALPSRRNVALTSIFRSGLASLGGGEGGGNNNFTSSVSTPSFEFGDGNSSFCSSGGVGGGISPSNSTASLSPMALPYVSNLNNSFNSSGGNYFGLGTRSKSSSSDPFRSIWTPNDEKKATNNDCSAAWN
;
A
#
# COMPACT_ATOMS: atom_id res chain seq x y z
N MET A 1 43.86 -8.53 27.84
CA MET A 1 44.54 -9.07 26.63
C MET A 1 43.55 -9.55 25.56
N ALA A 2 42.56 -10.40 25.86
CA ALA A 2 41.59 -10.91 24.85
C ALA A 2 40.84 -9.81 24.05
N SER A 3 40.43 -8.70 24.71
CA SER A 3 39.77 -7.57 24.04
C SER A 3 40.70 -6.79 23.07
N LEU A 4 41.97 -6.60 23.44
CA LEU A 4 42.97 -5.93 22.57
C LEU A 4 43.30 -6.77 21.33
N THR A 5 43.40 -8.09 21.48
CA THR A 5 43.59 -9.02 20.36
C THR A 5 42.37 -9.03 19.42
N ALA A 6 41.15 -8.99 19.97
CA ALA A 6 39.93 -8.91 19.17
C ALA A 6 39.83 -7.59 18.37
N ILE A 7 40.19 -6.46 18.98
CA ILE A 7 40.23 -5.15 18.31
C ILE A 7 41.29 -5.17 17.19
N SER A 8 42.50 -5.66 17.46
CA SER A 8 43.56 -5.80 16.46
C SER A 8 43.12 -6.66 15.28
N HIS A 9 42.38 -7.74 15.53
CA HIS A 9 41.84 -8.59 14.48
C HIS A 9 40.79 -7.84 13.64
N LEU A 10 39.90 -7.05 14.25
CA LEU A 10 38.89 -6.28 13.50
C LEU A 10 39.51 -5.21 12.61
N VAL A 11 40.58 -4.56 13.06
CA VAL A 11 41.36 -3.61 12.23
C VAL A 11 41.91 -4.30 10.99
N GLN A 12 42.43 -5.53 11.13
CA GLN A 12 42.89 -6.32 9.98
C GLN A 12 41.76 -6.67 9.01
N VAL A 13 40.58 -7.03 9.53
CA VAL A 13 39.38 -7.32 8.70
C VAL A 13 38.96 -6.07 7.91
N HIS A 14 38.97 -4.90 8.54
CA HIS A 14 38.71 -3.63 7.85
C HIS A 14 39.73 -3.35 6.75
N ALA A 15 41.03 -3.51 7.03
CA ALA A 15 42.07 -3.30 6.02
C ALA A 15 41.92 -4.25 4.81
N GLN A 16 41.62 -5.53 5.08
CA GLN A 16 41.34 -6.51 4.02
C GLN A 16 40.09 -6.14 3.21
N LEU A 17 39.03 -5.67 3.88
CA LEU A 17 37.83 -5.21 3.22
C LEU A 17 38.15 -4.05 2.25
N ASP A 18 38.84 -3.02 2.72
CA ASP A 18 39.17 -1.85 1.92
C ASP A 18 40.08 -2.19 0.73
N GLU A 19 41.04 -3.10 0.91
CA GLU A 19 41.89 -3.59 -0.18
C GLU A 19 41.06 -4.27 -1.29
N LEU A 20 40.14 -5.16 -0.92
CA LEU A 20 39.28 -5.84 -1.88
C LEU A 20 38.29 -4.90 -2.55
N ARG A 21 37.74 -3.93 -1.82
CA ARG A 21 36.88 -2.87 -2.39
C ARG A 21 37.62 -2.02 -3.41
N GLN A 22 38.89 -1.68 -3.12
CA GLN A 22 39.72 -0.94 -4.07
C GLN A 22 39.97 -1.74 -5.35
N LYS A 23 40.27 -3.04 -5.22
CA LYS A 23 40.43 -3.94 -6.38
C LYS A 23 39.17 -4.03 -7.23
N LEU A 24 37.99 -4.01 -6.61
CA LEU A 24 36.70 -4.07 -7.31
C LEU A 24 36.33 -2.75 -8.00
N ASN A 25 36.43 -1.64 -7.28
CA ASN A 25 35.86 -0.35 -7.70
C ASN A 25 36.84 0.52 -8.49
N VAL A 26 38.15 0.33 -8.33
CA VAL A 26 39.19 1.05 -9.08
C VAL A 26 40.15 0.03 -9.70
N PRO A 27 39.67 -0.83 -10.60
CA PRO A 27 40.51 -1.87 -11.16
C PRO A 27 41.49 -1.26 -12.18
N LYS A 28 42.77 -1.66 -12.11
CA LYS A 28 43.80 -1.25 -13.09
C LYS A 28 43.47 -1.72 -14.52
N ILE A 29 42.73 -2.81 -14.65
CA ILE A 29 42.30 -3.43 -15.90
C ILE A 29 40.83 -3.85 -15.72
N PRO A 30 39.95 -3.74 -16.73
CA PRO A 30 38.58 -4.23 -16.63
C PRO A 30 38.52 -5.68 -16.13
N LEU A 31 37.86 -5.91 -15.01
CA LEU A 31 37.74 -7.23 -14.40
C LEU A 31 36.89 -8.15 -15.27
N THR A 32 37.18 -9.45 -15.27
CA THR A 32 36.29 -10.48 -15.84
C THR A 32 35.09 -10.74 -14.92
N ASN A 33 34.04 -11.39 -15.43
CA ASN A 33 32.90 -11.76 -14.58
C ASN A 33 33.32 -12.74 -13.47
N GLU A 34 34.23 -13.66 -13.77
CA GLU A 34 34.80 -14.61 -12.80
C GLU A 34 35.59 -13.90 -11.68
N ALA A 35 36.42 -12.91 -12.04
CA ALA A 35 37.16 -12.12 -11.06
C ALA A 35 36.22 -11.36 -10.11
N ILE A 36 35.13 -10.79 -10.64
CA ILE A 36 34.11 -10.12 -9.82
C ILE A 36 33.43 -11.11 -8.87
N MET A 37 33.04 -12.28 -9.34
CA MET A 37 32.45 -13.33 -8.48
C MET A 37 33.41 -13.77 -7.38
N THR A 38 34.69 -13.92 -7.71
CA THR A 38 35.74 -14.32 -6.77
C THR A 38 36.00 -13.25 -5.70
N ILE A 39 36.04 -11.97 -6.10
CA ILE A 39 36.19 -10.87 -5.13
C ILE A 39 34.92 -10.76 -4.26
N GLY A 40 33.73 -10.89 -4.87
CA GLY A 40 32.46 -10.86 -4.15
C GLY A 40 32.33 -11.95 -3.08
N SER A 41 32.78 -13.18 -3.37
CA SER A 41 32.76 -14.29 -2.42
C SER A 41 33.72 -14.11 -1.24
N GLN A 42 34.76 -13.27 -1.40
CA GLN A 42 35.67 -12.88 -0.33
C GLN A 42 35.16 -11.67 0.47
N LEU A 43 34.49 -10.71 -0.19
CA LEU A 43 33.93 -9.52 0.45
C LEU A 43 32.75 -9.84 1.36
N GLN A 44 31.82 -10.70 0.93
CA GLN A 44 30.60 -11.01 1.68
C GLN A 44 30.88 -11.52 3.12
N PRO A 45 31.80 -12.48 3.36
CA PRO A 45 32.16 -12.91 4.71
C PRO A 45 32.78 -11.81 5.57
N LEU A 46 33.58 -10.90 4.99
CA LEU A 46 34.21 -9.80 5.73
C LEU A 46 33.16 -8.80 6.22
N TYR A 47 32.26 -8.38 5.33
CA TYR A 47 31.12 -7.53 5.70
C TYR A 47 30.26 -8.16 6.79
N LYS A 48 29.89 -9.43 6.63
CA LYS A 48 29.14 -10.19 7.65
C LYS A 48 29.87 -10.22 8.99
N LYS A 49 31.18 -10.49 8.99
CA LYS A 49 31.99 -10.54 10.21
C LYS A 49 32.01 -9.20 10.95
N LEU A 50 32.13 -8.09 10.23
CA LEU A 50 32.10 -6.75 10.82
C LEU A 50 30.72 -6.39 11.39
N LEU A 51 29.65 -6.70 10.65
CA LEU A 51 28.26 -6.49 11.09
C LEU A 51 27.95 -7.26 12.39
N LEU A 52 28.42 -8.50 12.51
CA LEU A 52 28.19 -9.34 13.69
C LEU A 52 29.12 -9.00 14.87
N ALA A 53 30.27 -8.39 14.61
CA ALA A 53 31.23 -8.03 15.65
C ALA A 53 30.83 -6.77 16.44
N ASN A 54 30.40 -5.73 15.73
CA ASN A 54 29.90 -4.49 16.32
C ASN A 54 28.89 -3.82 15.38
N LEU A 55 27.61 -4.14 15.56
CA LEU A 55 26.55 -3.70 14.67
C LEU A 55 26.35 -2.18 14.68
N ASP A 56 26.47 -1.52 15.85
CA ASP A 56 26.29 -0.06 15.93
C ASP A 56 27.39 0.70 15.16
N ASP A 57 28.66 0.27 15.28
CA ASP A 57 29.76 0.84 14.49
C ASP A 57 29.60 0.52 13.00
N ALA A 58 29.20 -0.70 12.66
CA ALA A 58 28.98 -1.10 11.27
C ALA A 58 27.88 -0.26 10.58
N VAL A 59 26.75 -0.04 11.25
CA VAL A 59 25.66 0.82 10.77
C VAL A 59 26.11 2.29 10.69
N SER A 60 26.85 2.78 11.69
CA SER A 60 27.38 4.15 11.68
C SER A 60 28.33 4.40 10.50
N ARG A 61 29.07 3.37 10.08
CA ARG A 61 29.97 3.39 8.92
C ARG A 61 29.28 3.02 7.60
N GLN A 62 27.98 2.75 7.61
CA GLN A 62 27.19 2.38 6.43
C GLN A 62 27.73 1.11 5.74
N LEU A 63 28.22 0.14 6.51
CA LEU A 63 28.75 -1.11 5.94
C LEU A 63 27.68 -1.93 5.23
N GLU A 64 26.40 -1.81 5.62
CA GLU A 64 25.27 -2.42 4.93
C GLU A 64 25.08 -1.86 3.51
N LEU A 65 25.30 -0.55 3.33
CA LEU A 65 25.25 0.08 2.02
C LEU A 65 26.44 -0.37 1.16
N GLY A 66 27.63 -0.47 1.75
CA GLY A 66 28.81 -1.02 1.09
C GLY A 66 28.61 -2.48 0.64
N LEU A 67 28.07 -3.32 1.53
CA LEU A 67 27.72 -4.72 1.24
C LEU A 67 26.76 -4.83 0.05
N TRP A 68 25.67 -4.07 0.05
CA TRP A 68 24.75 -4.03 -1.08
C TRP A 68 25.43 -3.54 -2.35
N GLY A 69 26.16 -2.43 -2.27
CA GLY A 69 26.84 -1.79 -3.40
C GLY A 69 27.86 -2.70 -4.08
N ASP A 70 28.82 -3.18 -3.30
CA ASP A 70 29.99 -3.92 -3.79
C ASP A 70 29.64 -5.37 -4.16
N CYS A 71 28.83 -6.06 -3.35
CA CYS A 71 28.61 -7.50 -3.52
C CYS A 71 27.42 -7.83 -4.42
N PHE A 72 26.47 -6.91 -4.59
CA PHE A 72 25.22 -7.21 -5.29
C PHE A 72 24.88 -6.17 -6.36
N LYS A 73 24.66 -4.90 -6.00
CA LYS A 73 24.15 -3.87 -6.92
C LYS A 73 25.06 -3.67 -8.13
N ALA A 74 26.35 -3.46 -7.92
CA ALA A 74 27.29 -3.24 -9.02
C ALA A 74 27.46 -4.50 -9.90
N PRO A 75 27.70 -5.69 -9.33
CA PRO A 75 27.73 -6.92 -10.12
C PRO A 75 26.43 -7.24 -10.88
N LEU A 76 25.25 -7.11 -10.25
CA LEU A 76 23.95 -7.32 -10.90
C LEU A 76 23.72 -6.38 -12.08
N THR A 77 24.09 -5.10 -11.92
CA THR A 77 23.98 -4.09 -12.99
C THR A 77 24.82 -4.49 -14.21
N ARG A 78 26.00 -5.07 -13.97
CA ARG A 78 26.88 -5.56 -15.03
C ARG A 78 26.34 -6.85 -15.66
N PHE A 79 26.06 -7.86 -14.86
CA PHE A 79 25.63 -9.17 -15.36
C PHE A 79 24.28 -9.13 -16.06
N GLY A 80 23.36 -8.29 -15.61
CA GLY A 80 22.08 -8.09 -16.31
C GLY A 80 22.23 -7.64 -17.77
N ARG A 81 23.38 -7.08 -18.14
CA ARG A 81 23.71 -6.68 -19.52
C ARG A 81 24.56 -7.71 -20.27
N THR A 82 25.41 -8.45 -19.57
CA THR A 82 26.45 -9.31 -20.20
C THR A 82 26.17 -10.80 -20.10
N ASP A 83 25.51 -11.26 -19.04
CA ASP A 83 25.32 -12.68 -18.75
C ASP A 83 24.07 -12.91 -17.88
N LYS A 84 22.98 -13.37 -18.51
CA LYS A 84 21.71 -13.63 -17.82
C LYS A 84 21.78 -14.80 -16.84
N ALA A 85 22.61 -15.82 -17.11
CA ALA A 85 22.72 -16.98 -16.23
C ALA A 85 23.41 -16.58 -14.91
N LEU A 86 24.53 -15.84 -15.01
CA LEU A 86 25.20 -15.29 -13.83
C LEU A 86 24.33 -14.28 -13.08
N PHE A 87 23.52 -13.48 -13.79
CA PHE A 87 22.56 -12.58 -13.17
C PHE A 87 21.54 -13.32 -12.29
N HIS A 88 20.90 -14.36 -12.82
CA HIS A 88 19.93 -15.15 -12.05
C HIS A 88 20.59 -15.91 -10.89
N PHE A 89 21.76 -16.52 -11.12
CA PHE A 89 22.53 -17.17 -10.07
C PHE A 89 22.86 -16.21 -8.92
N MET A 90 23.27 -14.98 -9.24
CA MET A 90 23.58 -13.97 -8.25
C MET A 90 22.35 -13.52 -7.46
N ILE A 91 21.18 -13.42 -8.10
CA ILE A 91 19.92 -13.14 -7.40
C ILE A 91 19.64 -14.23 -6.37
N GLU A 92 19.66 -15.50 -6.77
CA GLU A 92 19.38 -16.64 -5.88
C GLU A 92 20.40 -16.70 -4.73
N SER A 93 21.68 -16.55 -5.03
CA SER A 93 22.75 -16.48 -4.04
C SER A 93 22.57 -15.30 -3.07
N GLY A 94 22.12 -14.14 -3.57
CA GLY A 94 21.88 -12.95 -2.76
C GLY A 94 20.69 -13.11 -1.81
N VAL A 95 19.60 -13.72 -2.29
CA VAL A 95 18.45 -14.05 -1.44
C VAL A 95 18.89 -14.98 -0.30
N GLY A 96 19.63 -16.04 -0.62
CA GLY A 96 20.20 -16.95 0.37
C GLY A 96 21.12 -16.25 1.37
N PHE A 97 21.99 -15.36 0.89
CA PHE A 97 22.91 -14.59 1.73
C PHE A 97 22.17 -13.70 2.73
N TYR A 98 21.21 -12.87 2.29
CA TYR A 98 20.51 -11.95 3.19
C TYR A 98 19.59 -12.68 4.18
N LEU A 99 18.95 -13.77 3.76
CA LEU A 99 18.17 -14.60 4.69
C LEU A 99 19.07 -15.29 5.72
N GLY A 100 20.22 -15.80 5.29
CA GLY A 100 21.25 -16.33 6.20
C GLY A 100 21.73 -15.27 7.19
N LEU A 101 22.03 -14.06 6.72
CA LEU A 101 22.47 -12.95 7.57
C LEU A 101 21.43 -12.59 8.65
N ILE A 102 20.13 -12.59 8.33
CA ILE A 102 19.06 -12.40 9.32
C ILE A 102 19.10 -13.50 10.38
N GLN A 103 19.31 -14.76 9.98
CA GLN A 103 19.44 -15.88 10.93
C GLN A 103 20.65 -15.70 11.83
N ASP A 104 21.82 -15.33 11.27
CA ASP A 104 23.03 -15.09 12.06
C ASP A 104 22.82 -13.95 13.06
N ILE A 105 22.19 -12.85 12.65
CA ILE A 105 21.82 -11.72 13.54
C ILE A 105 20.92 -12.22 14.67
N GLY A 106 19.92 -13.06 14.37
CA GLY A 106 19.02 -13.62 15.38
C GLY A 106 19.67 -14.61 16.36
N VAL A 107 20.77 -15.25 15.96
CA VAL A 107 21.60 -16.10 16.84
C VAL A 107 22.52 -15.26 17.72
N HIS A 108 23.11 -14.18 17.18
CA HIS A 108 24.13 -13.38 17.88
C HIS A 108 23.54 -12.25 18.74
N PHE A 109 22.36 -11.74 18.41
CA PHE A 109 21.70 -10.62 19.08
C PHE A 109 20.29 -10.99 19.54
N ASP A 110 19.80 -10.34 20.59
CA ASP A 110 18.41 -10.51 21.01
C ASP A 110 17.48 -9.84 20.00
N ILE A 111 16.57 -10.62 19.39
CA ILE A 111 15.56 -10.14 18.43
C ILE A 111 14.13 -10.38 18.94
N SER A 112 13.97 -10.79 20.19
CA SER A 112 12.66 -11.14 20.78
C SER A 112 11.66 -9.97 20.73
N PHE A 113 12.16 -8.74 20.79
CA PHE A 113 11.37 -7.51 20.67
C PHE A 113 10.84 -7.24 19.25
N ILE A 114 11.32 -7.95 18.23
CA ILE A 114 10.86 -7.86 16.84
C ILE A 114 9.84 -8.97 16.56
N THR A 115 10.13 -10.17 17.06
CA THR A 115 9.31 -11.37 16.81
C THR A 115 8.08 -11.45 17.71
N ASN A 116 7.99 -10.61 18.76
CA ASN A 116 6.97 -10.69 19.81
C ASN A 116 6.86 -12.09 20.43
N THR A 117 7.93 -12.89 20.39
CA THR A 117 7.97 -14.22 20.97
C THR A 117 8.60 -14.18 22.36
N THR A 118 7.95 -14.80 23.34
CA THR A 118 8.57 -15.07 24.64
C THR A 118 9.87 -15.82 24.41
N SER A 119 10.92 -15.44 25.11
CA SER A 119 12.30 -15.95 24.98
C SER A 119 12.48 -17.46 25.12
N THR A 120 11.42 -18.24 25.29
CA THR A 120 11.40 -19.69 25.49
C THR A 120 11.06 -20.48 24.21
N ASN A 121 10.40 -19.88 23.21
CA ASN A 121 10.08 -20.54 21.93
C ASN A 121 11.11 -20.19 20.84
N LYS A 122 12.39 -20.34 21.19
CA LYS A 122 13.52 -20.08 20.30
C LYS A 122 13.69 -21.23 19.31
N LEU A 123 13.03 -21.15 18.15
CA LEU A 123 13.41 -21.95 16.97
C LEU A 123 14.85 -21.65 16.49
N TYR A 124 15.43 -20.51 16.91
CA TYR A 124 16.69 -19.98 16.37
C TYR A 124 17.73 -19.56 17.42
N CYS A 125 17.73 -20.17 18.61
CA CYS A 125 18.68 -19.79 19.64
C CYS A 125 19.33 -21.02 20.26
N THR A 126 20.28 -21.57 19.53
CA THR A 126 21.45 -22.11 20.20
C THR A 126 22.20 -20.89 20.73
N LYS A 127 22.26 -20.72 22.06
CA LYS A 127 23.19 -19.74 22.65
C LYS A 127 24.59 -20.12 22.18
N THR A 128 25.14 -19.43 21.19
CA THR A 128 26.54 -19.58 20.83
C THR A 128 27.36 -18.89 21.92
N SER A 129 28.42 -19.55 22.36
CA SER A 129 29.30 -19.14 23.46
C SER A 129 30.15 -17.90 23.15
N GLN A 130 29.87 -17.19 22.06
CA GLN A 130 30.55 -15.96 21.66
C GLN A 130 29.58 -14.80 21.87
N SER A 131 29.65 -14.19 23.05
CA SER A 131 29.01 -12.91 23.28
C SER A 131 29.59 -11.86 22.33
N PRO A 132 28.78 -11.04 21.65
CA PRO A 132 29.28 -9.93 20.86
C PRO A 132 30.16 -9.03 21.74
N LEU A 133 31.18 -8.39 21.14
CA LEU A 133 32.10 -7.49 21.85
C LEU A 133 31.34 -6.35 22.55
N VAL A 134 30.25 -5.90 21.92
CA VAL A 134 29.35 -4.86 22.41
C VAL A 134 27.92 -5.28 22.08
N SER A 135 27.00 -5.22 23.05
CA SER A 135 25.57 -5.43 22.80
C SER A 135 25.03 -4.26 21.98
N PRO A 136 24.42 -4.50 20.81
CA PRO A 136 24.00 -3.42 19.94
C PRO A 136 22.73 -2.74 20.43
N SER A 137 22.52 -1.49 20.00
CA SER A 137 21.26 -0.80 20.19
C SER A 137 20.11 -1.52 19.47
N LYS A 138 18.91 -1.48 20.05
CA LYS A 138 17.69 -2.02 19.39
C LYS A 138 17.44 -1.36 18.04
N ALA A 139 17.78 -0.07 17.91
CA ALA A 139 17.62 0.69 16.67
C ALA A 139 18.46 0.09 15.53
N SER A 140 19.72 -0.23 15.77
CA SER A 140 20.59 -0.84 14.76
C SER A 140 20.13 -2.24 14.37
N VAL A 141 19.65 -3.04 15.33
CA VAL A 141 19.07 -4.37 15.05
C VAL A 141 17.81 -4.26 14.19
N TYR A 142 16.89 -3.34 14.51
CA TYR A 142 15.71 -3.06 13.68
C TYR A 142 16.12 -2.65 12.26
N PHE A 143 17.07 -1.71 12.15
CA PHE A 143 17.53 -1.17 10.89
C PHE A 143 18.15 -2.26 10.01
N ILE A 144 19.08 -3.07 10.52
CA ILE A 144 19.77 -4.07 9.70
C ILE A 144 18.82 -5.18 9.23
N ILE A 145 17.87 -5.62 10.08
CA ILE A 145 16.88 -6.64 9.69
C ILE A 145 15.94 -6.07 8.65
N GLN A 146 15.47 -4.84 8.83
CA GLN A 146 14.70 -4.12 7.81
C GLN A 146 15.47 -4.06 6.49
N ASN A 147 16.73 -3.63 6.52
CA ASN A 147 17.57 -3.49 5.33
C ASN A 147 17.78 -4.82 4.59
N CYS A 148 18.01 -5.91 5.32
CA CYS A 148 18.14 -7.25 4.71
C CYS A 148 16.85 -7.68 4.01
N LEU A 149 15.69 -7.55 4.68
CA LEU A 149 14.39 -7.89 4.10
C LEU A 149 14.08 -7.06 2.86
N LEU A 150 14.42 -5.76 2.90
CA LEU A 150 14.28 -4.86 1.77
C LEU A 150 15.09 -5.34 0.56
N HIS A 151 16.37 -5.69 0.75
CA HIS A 151 17.21 -6.17 -0.35
C HIS A 151 16.79 -7.54 -0.88
N VAL A 152 16.24 -8.43 -0.04
CA VAL A 152 15.59 -9.65 -0.57
C VAL A 152 14.42 -9.27 -1.47
N GLY A 153 13.62 -8.26 -1.11
CA GLY A 153 12.58 -7.71 -1.97
C GLY A 153 13.11 -7.13 -3.29
N ASP A 154 14.23 -6.39 -3.25
CA ASP A 154 14.87 -5.84 -4.45
C ASP A 154 15.32 -6.95 -5.41
N LEU A 155 15.95 -8.00 -4.87
CA LEU A 155 16.42 -9.16 -5.63
C LEU A 155 15.25 -9.92 -6.28
N LEU A 156 14.18 -10.21 -5.54
CA LEU A 156 12.97 -10.84 -6.07
C LEU A 156 12.29 -9.99 -7.15
N ARG A 157 12.29 -8.67 -6.98
CA ARG A 157 11.79 -7.74 -8.00
C ARG A 157 12.64 -7.81 -9.27
N TYR A 158 13.97 -7.87 -9.15
CA TYR A 158 14.86 -8.04 -10.30
C TYR A 158 14.67 -9.38 -11.02
N GLN A 159 14.21 -10.41 -10.30
CA GLN A 159 13.83 -11.70 -10.88
C GLN A 159 12.48 -11.67 -11.62
N GLY A 160 11.65 -10.64 -11.40
CA GLY A 160 10.27 -10.57 -11.89
C GLY A 160 9.24 -11.21 -10.97
N SER A 161 9.63 -11.67 -9.77
CA SER A 161 8.74 -12.23 -8.75
C SER A 161 8.11 -11.10 -7.91
N PHE A 162 7.29 -10.27 -8.56
CA PHE A 162 6.72 -9.06 -7.94
C PHE A 162 5.83 -9.33 -6.72
N PRO A 163 4.95 -10.34 -6.70
CA PRO A 163 4.16 -10.65 -5.50
C PRO A 163 5.02 -11.03 -4.30
N GLU A 164 6.07 -11.82 -4.52
CA GLU A 164 7.03 -12.23 -3.49
C GLU A 164 7.86 -11.04 -3.01
N ALA A 165 8.27 -10.15 -3.93
CA ALA A 165 8.96 -8.91 -3.58
C ALA A 165 8.09 -8.03 -2.67
N CYS A 166 6.81 -7.82 -3.02
CA CYS A 166 5.86 -7.09 -2.18
C CYS A 166 5.73 -7.70 -0.77
N LYS A 167 5.62 -9.03 -0.65
CA LYS A 167 5.60 -9.71 0.67
C LYS A 167 6.86 -9.42 1.48
N MET A 168 8.03 -9.36 0.86
CA MET A 168 9.28 -9.05 1.54
C MET A 168 9.36 -7.58 1.97
N TYR A 169 8.90 -6.64 1.14
CA TYR A 169 8.79 -5.24 1.53
C TYR A 169 7.76 -5.03 2.64
N GLU A 170 6.64 -5.75 2.66
CA GLU A 170 5.67 -5.73 3.75
C GLU A 170 6.29 -6.21 5.07
N LYS A 171 7.07 -7.31 5.03
CA LYS A 171 7.84 -7.76 6.20
C LYS A 171 8.84 -6.69 6.65
N SER A 172 9.59 -6.10 5.72
CA SER A 172 10.52 -5.01 5.99
C SER A 172 9.83 -3.80 6.66
N ALA A 173 8.66 -3.39 6.16
CA ALA A 173 7.86 -2.33 6.75
C ALA A 173 7.32 -2.70 8.15
N SER A 174 6.96 -3.97 8.38
CA SER A 174 6.48 -4.41 9.70
C SER A 174 7.56 -4.37 10.80
N VAL A 175 8.84 -4.52 10.42
CA VAL A 175 9.97 -4.44 11.35
C VAL A 175 10.17 -3.00 11.84
N CYS A 176 10.17 -2.04 10.93
CA CYS A 176 10.32 -0.62 11.23
C CYS A 176 9.31 0.22 10.42
N PRO A 177 8.05 0.33 10.91
CA PRO A 177 6.95 0.99 10.19
C PRO A 177 7.09 2.51 10.11
N SER A 178 8.00 3.09 10.90
CA SER A 178 8.33 4.51 10.87
C SER A 178 9.19 4.91 9.68
N ASN A 179 9.77 3.96 8.93
CA ASN A 179 10.64 4.22 7.78
C ASN A 179 9.89 4.12 6.45
N GLY A 180 9.88 5.21 5.68
CA GLY A 180 9.14 5.32 4.42
C GLY A 180 9.70 4.48 3.27
N PHE A 181 10.95 4.04 3.35
CA PHE A 181 11.65 3.46 2.21
C PHE A 181 11.05 2.13 1.73
N SER A 182 10.58 1.28 2.65
CA SER A 182 9.93 0.01 2.29
C SER A 182 8.63 0.25 1.50
N PHE A 183 7.84 1.24 1.90
CA PHE A 183 6.63 1.63 1.18
C PHE A 183 6.97 2.22 -0.19
N HIS A 184 8.01 3.03 -0.31
CA HIS A 184 8.45 3.54 -1.61
C HIS A 184 8.75 2.39 -2.60
N GLN A 185 9.49 1.36 -2.16
CA GLN A 185 9.80 0.20 -3.00
C GLN A 185 8.55 -0.59 -3.40
N MET A 186 7.55 -0.72 -2.53
CA MET A 186 6.26 -1.29 -2.88
C MET A 186 5.56 -0.48 -3.98
N GLY A 187 5.53 0.86 -3.83
CA GLY A 187 4.92 1.76 -4.81
C GLY A 187 5.54 1.65 -6.21
N VAL A 188 6.87 1.57 -6.28
CA VAL A 188 7.61 1.31 -7.53
C VAL A 188 7.25 -0.06 -8.10
N THR A 189 7.19 -1.09 -7.24
CA THR A 189 6.92 -2.48 -7.65
C THR A 189 5.53 -2.63 -8.26
N GLN A 190 4.52 -1.93 -7.75
CA GLN A 190 3.15 -1.96 -8.30
C GLN A 190 3.08 -1.55 -9.78
N LEU A 191 3.93 -0.61 -10.21
CA LEU A 191 3.98 -0.16 -11.60
C LEU A 191 4.69 -1.14 -12.54
N LEU A 192 5.38 -2.13 -11.99
CA LEU A 192 6.10 -3.15 -12.75
C LEU A 192 5.28 -4.45 -12.89
N ILE A 193 4.23 -4.62 -12.09
CA ILE A 193 3.35 -5.78 -12.17
C ILE A 193 2.67 -5.77 -13.55
N PRO A 194 2.90 -6.80 -14.40
CA PRO A 194 2.27 -6.89 -15.70
C PRO A 194 0.75 -6.92 -15.56
N ALA A 195 0.06 -6.13 -16.37
CA ALA A 195 -1.39 -6.09 -16.42
C ALA A 195 -1.83 -6.01 -17.88
N ASN A 196 -2.77 -6.87 -18.25
CA ASN A 196 -3.25 -6.99 -19.64
C ASN A 196 -4.56 -6.24 -19.87
N ASP A 197 -5.18 -5.72 -18.81
CA ASP A 197 -6.45 -5.03 -18.84
C ASP A 197 -6.38 -3.71 -18.09
N GLU A 198 -7.10 -2.71 -18.59
CA GLU A 198 -7.12 -1.36 -18.04
C GLU A 198 -7.66 -1.32 -16.59
N TYR A 199 -8.57 -2.22 -16.22
CA TYR A 199 -9.06 -2.31 -14.84
C TYR A 199 -7.93 -2.66 -13.85
N THR A 200 -7.09 -3.64 -14.19
CA THR A 200 -5.91 -4.00 -13.39
C THR A 200 -4.85 -2.90 -13.41
N ILE A 201 -4.62 -2.24 -14.55
CA ILE A 201 -3.68 -1.10 -14.63
C ILE A 201 -4.10 0.03 -13.69
N MET A 202 -5.39 0.40 -13.68
CA MET A 202 -5.92 1.43 -12.78
C MET A 202 -5.76 1.05 -11.31
N ASN A 203 -5.99 -0.22 -10.95
CA ASN A 203 -5.76 -0.72 -9.59
C ASN A 203 -4.28 -0.64 -9.17
N ASN A 204 -3.37 -0.93 -10.10
CA ASN A 204 -1.93 -0.81 -9.86
C ASN A 204 -1.52 0.65 -9.64
N PHE A 205 -2.14 1.61 -10.34
CA PHE A 205 -1.93 3.04 -10.07
C PHE A 205 -2.43 3.46 -8.70
N VAL A 206 -3.62 3.03 -8.29
CA VAL A 206 -4.12 3.28 -6.93
C VAL A 206 -3.18 2.70 -5.88
N SER A 207 -2.74 1.45 -6.07
CA SER A 207 -1.80 0.79 -5.15
C SER A 207 -0.47 1.53 -5.10
N SER A 208 0.06 1.98 -6.24
CA SER A 208 1.30 2.75 -6.31
C SER A 208 1.17 4.09 -5.58
N PHE A 209 0.09 4.86 -5.84
CA PHE A 209 -0.20 6.10 -5.13
C PHE A 209 -0.30 5.89 -3.62
N PHE A 210 -1.02 4.85 -3.20
CA PHE A 210 -1.17 4.50 -1.79
C PHE A 210 0.18 4.27 -1.12
N TYR A 211 1.05 3.46 -1.72
CA TYR A 211 2.35 3.18 -1.13
C TYR A 211 3.28 4.40 -1.12
N HIS A 212 3.22 5.28 -2.11
CA HIS A 212 3.96 6.55 -2.09
C HIS A 212 3.42 7.53 -1.04
N ALA A 213 2.09 7.62 -0.88
CA ALA A 213 1.47 8.38 0.20
C ALA A 213 1.90 7.82 1.58
N ARG A 214 1.89 6.49 1.75
CA ARG A 214 2.40 5.80 2.95
C ARG A 214 3.87 6.12 3.21
N ALA A 215 4.71 6.10 2.19
CA ALA A 215 6.12 6.44 2.32
C ALA A 215 6.39 7.87 2.83
N LEU A 216 5.44 8.79 2.63
CA LEU A 216 5.51 10.19 3.07
C LEU A 216 4.78 10.46 4.39
N SER A 217 4.00 9.50 4.89
CA SER A 217 3.12 9.67 6.06
C SER A 217 3.53 8.76 7.20
N VAL A 218 4.83 8.69 7.44
CA VAL A 218 5.49 8.00 8.54
C VAL A 218 6.49 8.95 9.20
N SER A 219 6.98 8.62 10.39
CA SER A 219 7.89 9.49 11.14
C SER A 219 9.18 9.83 10.39
N ASN A 220 9.72 8.90 9.59
CA ASN A 220 10.90 9.10 8.74
C ASN A 220 10.48 8.98 7.26
N PRO A 221 9.96 10.06 6.66
CA PRO A 221 9.38 10.02 5.32
C PRO A 221 10.45 9.86 4.23
N HIS A 222 10.13 9.11 3.16
CA HIS A 222 10.98 8.98 1.98
C HIS A 222 10.59 10.01 0.91
N LEU A 223 11.20 11.19 0.98
CA LEU A 223 10.83 12.37 0.18
C LEU A 223 10.90 12.16 -1.34
N GLN A 224 11.74 11.23 -1.82
CA GLN A 224 11.83 10.91 -3.25
C GLN A 224 10.51 10.37 -3.83
N SER A 225 9.58 9.93 -2.97
CA SER A 225 8.23 9.53 -3.39
C SER A 225 7.43 10.65 -4.02
N TYR A 226 7.75 11.93 -3.78
CA TYR A 226 7.08 13.05 -4.46
C TYR A 226 7.24 12.96 -5.99
N HIS A 227 8.44 12.63 -6.49
CA HIS A 227 8.70 12.50 -7.92
C HIS A 227 7.95 11.34 -8.58
N ALA A 228 7.59 10.31 -7.80
CA ALA A 228 6.83 9.19 -8.32
C ALA A 228 5.41 9.61 -8.74
N PHE A 229 4.79 10.56 -8.04
CA PHE A 229 3.45 11.03 -8.39
C PHE A 229 3.40 11.69 -9.77
N ASP A 230 4.40 12.48 -10.14
CA ASP A 230 4.47 13.07 -11.49
C ASP A 230 4.60 11.98 -12.57
N ALA A 231 5.46 10.99 -12.33
CA ALA A 231 5.65 9.87 -13.26
C ALA A 231 4.37 9.03 -13.43
N ILE A 232 3.64 8.76 -12.33
CA ILE A 232 2.36 8.05 -12.39
C ILE A 232 1.30 8.91 -13.09
N THR A 233 1.24 10.21 -12.78
CA THR A 233 0.30 11.15 -13.41
C THR A 233 0.49 11.21 -14.91
N ALA A 234 1.73 11.28 -15.39
CA ALA A 234 2.04 11.24 -16.82
C ALA A 234 1.55 9.95 -17.48
N LYS A 235 1.72 8.79 -16.81
CA LYS A 235 1.20 7.50 -17.30
C LYS A 235 -0.33 7.47 -17.35
N ILE A 236 -1.00 8.02 -16.34
CA ILE A 236 -2.48 8.12 -16.31
C ILE A 236 -2.98 9.01 -17.46
N LEU A 237 -2.35 10.15 -17.71
CA LEU A 237 -2.72 11.08 -18.77
C LEU A 237 -2.47 10.52 -20.18
N ALA A 238 -1.47 9.64 -20.34
CA ALA A 238 -1.18 8.99 -21.61
C ALA A 238 -2.15 7.84 -21.95
N MET A 239 -2.94 7.37 -20.99
CA MET A 239 -3.95 6.35 -21.22
C MET A 239 -5.21 6.94 -21.87
N PRO A 240 -5.89 6.20 -22.76
CA PRO A 240 -7.17 6.64 -23.29
C PRO A 240 -8.18 6.84 -22.16
N VAL A 241 -9.09 7.80 -22.33
CA VAL A 241 -10.16 8.04 -21.36
C VAL A 241 -11.02 6.77 -21.26
N GLY A 242 -11.07 6.19 -20.06
CA GLY A 242 -11.78 4.94 -19.82
C GLY A 242 -13.25 5.04 -20.18
N THR A 243 -13.76 4.05 -20.90
CA THR A 243 -15.19 3.98 -21.23
C THR A 243 -16.03 3.46 -20.06
N ASN A 244 -15.40 2.78 -19.11
CA ASN A 244 -16.05 2.23 -17.92
C ASN A 244 -16.12 3.27 -16.78
N LYS A 245 -17.29 3.39 -16.14
CA LYS A 245 -17.51 4.29 -14.99
C LYS A 245 -16.50 4.11 -13.86
N TYR A 246 -16.08 2.89 -13.57
CA TYR A 246 -15.07 2.60 -12.56
C TYR A 246 -13.69 3.18 -12.93
N GLN A 247 -13.25 2.92 -14.16
CA GLN A 247 -11.95 3.38 -14.65
C GLN A 247 -11.91 4.91 -14.68
N GLU A 248 -12.99 5.53 -15.18
CA GLU A 248 -13.10 6.98 -15.21
C GLU A 248 -13.12 7.56 -13.79
N PHE A 249 -13.85 6.95 -12.86
CA PHE A 249 -13.83 7.35 -11.46
C PHE A 249 -12.42 7.28 -10.85
N VAL A 250 -11.69 6.17 -11.03
CA VAL A 250 -10.32 6.02 -10.51
C VAL A 250 -9.37 7.03 -11.14
N ARG A 251 -9.45 7.23 -12.46
CA ARG A 251 -8.66 8.22 -13.19
C ARG A 251 -8.89 9.62 -12.63
N GLN A 252 -10.15 10.02 -12.47
CA GLN A 252 -10.53 11.32 -11.93
C GLN A 252 -10.09 11.50 -10.47
N PHE A 253 -10.23 10.46 -9.64
CA PHE A 253 -9.77 10.45 -8.27
C PHE A 253 -8.26 10.69 -8.18
N LEU A 254 -7.46 9.94 -8.94
CA LEU A 254 -6.00 10.07 -8.89
C LEU A 254 -5.52 11.43 -9.42
N LEU A 255 -6.11 11.93 -10.50
CA LEU A 255 -5.75 13.24 -11.06
C LEU A 255 -6.10 14.39 -10.12
N MET A 256 -7.21 14.29 -9.37
CA MET A 256 -7.56 15.24 -8.31
C MET A 256 -6.50 15.24 -7.20
N ILE A 257 -6.00 14.08 -6.78
CA ILE A 257 -4.92 14.01 -5.78
C ILE A 257 -3.63 14.61 -6.34
N SER A 258 -3.30 14.33 -7.60
CA SER A 258 -2.14 14.90 -8.29
C SER A 258 -2.18 16.43 -8.39
N SER A 259 -3.36 17.03 -8.61
CA SER A 259 -3.46 18.49 -8.71
C SER A 259 -3.10 19.18 -7.39
N VAL A 260 -3.40 18.56 -6.23
CA VAL A 260 -2.93 19.05 -4.93
C VAL A 260 -1.40 19.04 -4.87
N LEU A 261 -0.79 17.94 -5.30
CA LEU A 261 0.66 17.74 -5.20
C LEU A 261 1.43 18.71 -6.10
N ARG A 262 0.87 19.01 -7.26
CA ARG A 262 1.44 19.89 -8.27
C ARG A 262 1.06 21.36 -8.10
N LYS A 263 0.14 21.68 -7.18
CA LYS A 263 -0.49 23.01 -7.03
C LYS A 263 -1.15 23.50 -8.34
N ASP A 264 -1.65 22.56 -9.14
CA ASP A 264 -2.35 22.85 -10.40
C ASP A 264 -3.82 23.22 -10.17
N MET A 265 -4.42 23.91 -11.15
CA MET A 265 -5.86 24.15 -11.14
C MET A 265 -6.64 22.85 -11.29
N LEU A 266 -7.68 22.67 -10.47
CA LEU A 266 -8.60 21.55 -10.60
C LEU A 266 -9.65 21.86 -11.68
N PRO A 267 -9.74 21.07 -12.77
CA PRO A 267 -10.86 21.14 -13.71
C PRO A 267 -12.21 21.06 -13.03
N SER A 268 -13.12 21.96 -13.40
CA SER A 268 -14.48 22.03 -12.83
C SER A 268 -15.33 20.78 -13.04
N SER A 269 -14.97 19.91 -13.99
CA SER A 269 -15.64 18.64 -14.26
C SER A 269 -15.33 17.53 -13.25
N PHE A 270 -14.28 17.67 -12.43
CA PHE A 270 -13.91 16.66 -11.43
C PHE A 270 -14.92 16.59 -10.27
N THR A 271 -15.41 17.75 -9.81
CA THR A 271 -16.31 17.86 -8.64
C THR A 271 -17.72 17.34 -8.91
N SER A 272 -18.29 17.61 -10.09
CA SER A 272 -19.69 17.29 -10.38
C SER A 272 -19.96 15.80 -10.58
N ASN A 273 -18.94 15.02 -10.95
CA ASN A 273 -19.11 13.64 -11.40
C ASN A 273 -18.60 12.59 -10.40
N LEU A 274 -17.56 12.89 -9.61
CA LEU A 274 -16.91 11.90 -8.73
C LEU A 274 -17.85 11.30 -7.67
N VAL A 275 -18.60 12.17 -6.98
CA VAL A 275 -19.44 11.77 -5.84
C VAL A 275 -20.64 10.92 -6.28
N PRO A 276 -21.42 11.30 -7.32
CA PRO A 276 -22.49 10.44 -7.84
C PRO A 276 -22.00 9.12 -8.44
N MET A 277 -20.75 9.06 -8.92
CA MET A 277 -20.17 7.81 -9.42
C MET A 277 -19.77 6.84 -8.30
N LEU A 278 -19.21 7.33 -7.18
CA LEU A 278 -18.64 6.45 -6.14
C LEU A 278 -19.70 5.59 -5.44
N SER A 279 -20.79 6.18 -4.96
CA SER A 279 -21.82 5.45 -4.20
C SER A 279 -22.34 4.17 -4.91
N PRO A 280 -22.77 4.23 -6.19
CA PRO A 280 -23.20 3.02 -6.90
C PRO A 280 -22.05 2.05 -7.19
N LEU A 281 -20.81 2.53 -7.39
CA LEU A 281 -19.65 1.64 -7.57
C LEU A 281 -19.38 0.82 -6.29
N VAL A 282 -19.54 1.43 -5.11
CA VAL A 282 -19.37 0.76 -3.80
C VAL A 282 -20.55 -0.17 -3.52
N ALA A 283 -21.79 0.30 -3.67
CA ALA A 283 -22.99 -0.49 -3.39
C ALA A 283 -23.08 -1.75 -4.27
N ASN A 284 -22.65 -1.64 -5.54
CA ASN A 284 -22.63 -2.75 -6.49
C ASN A 284 -21.32 -3.57 -6.48
N GLN A 285 -20.41 -3.32 -5.53
CA GLN A 285 -19.13 -4.03 -5.38
C GLN A 285 -18.24 -4.02 -6.64
N GLN A 286 -18.30 -2.94 -7.42
CA GLN A 286 -17.46 -2.78 -8.62
C GLN A 286 -16.02 -2.38 -8.25
N ILE A 287 -15.81 -1.89 -7.02
CA ILE A 287 -14.51 -1.60 -6.43
C ILE A 287 -14.11 -2.75 -5.50
N LYS A 288 -12.89 -3.29 -5.70
CA LYS A 288 -12.33 -4.28 -4.76
C LYS A 288 -12.17 -3.65 -3.37
N PRO A 289 -12.54 -4.33 -2.27
CA PRO A 289 -12.43 -3.78 -0.91
C PRO A 289 -11.03 -3.28 -0.54
N SER A 290 -9.98 -3.97 -1.01
CA SER A 290 -8.58 -3.56 -0.81
C SER A 290 -8.22 -2.27 -1.54
N ILE A 291 -8.77 -2.06 -2.74
CA ILE A 291 -8.56 -0.83 -3.52
C ILE A 291 -9.32 0.33 -2.88
N LEU A 292 -10.58 0.14 -2.48
CA LEU A 292 -11.33 1.17 -1.77
C LEU A 292 -10.64 1.60 -0.46
N PHE A 293 -10.07 0.64 0.28
CA PHE A 293 -9.24 0.90 1.46
C PHE A 293 -8.03 1.80 1.13
N GLN A 294 -7.32 1.50 0.04
CA GLN A 294 -6.18 2.31 -0.40
C GLN A 294 -6.61 3.72 -0.81
N MET A 295 -7.73 3.86 -1.52
CA MET A 295 -8.29 5.15 -1.90
C MET A 295 -8.67 6.01 -0.69
N LEU A 296 -9.29 5.40 0.32
CA LEU A 296 -9.58 6.06 1.60
C LEU A 296 -8.29 6.56 2.28
N CYS A 297 -7.25 5.73 2.33
CA CYS A 297 -5.98 6.13 2.93
C CYS A 297 -5.32 7.29 2.16
N ILE A 298 -5.39 7.29 0.82
CA ILE A 298 -4.91 8.40 0.00
C ILE A 298 -5.70 9.67 0.33
N ALA A 299 -7.03 9.61 0.39
CA ALA A 299 -7.88 10.75 0.72
C ALA A 299 -7.59 11.30 2.13
N MET A 300 -7.42 10.43 3.12
CA MET A 300 -7.03 10.81 4.50
C MET A 300 -5.66 11.47 4.53
N TRP A 301 -4.68 10.90 3.84
CA TRP A 301 -3.33 11.49 3.75
C TRP A 301 -3.36 12.88 3.10
N THR A 302 -4.11 13.04 2.01
CA THR A 302 -4.24 14.33 1.33
C THR A 302 -4.91 15.37 2.23
N GLN A 303 -6.01 15.01 2.91
CA GLN A 303 -6.66 15.91 3.87
C GLN A 303 -5.74 16.24 5.05
N TRP A 304 -5.04 15.25 5.61
CA TRP A 304 -4.06 15.45 6.67
C TRP A 304 -2.96 16.42 6.24
N ARG A 305 -2.38 16.23 5.05
CA ARG A 305 -1.36 17.14 4.53
C ARG A 305 -1.85 18.58 4.40
N LEU A 306 -3.08 18.78 3.93
CA LEU A 306 -3.65 20.12 3.75
C LEU A 306 -3.98 20.80 5.09
N LEU A 307 -4.57 20.08 6.03
CA LEU A 307 -4.98 20.64 7.34
C LEU A 307 -3.80 20.91 8.28
N TYR A 308 -2.73 20.12 8.14
CA TYR A 308 -1.54 20.20 8.99
C TYR A 308 -0.34 20.83 8.26
N SER A 309 -0.55 21.40 7.07
CA SER A 309 0.47 22.21 6.41
C SER A 309 0.83 23.42 7.27
N GLU A 310 2.12 23.72 7.37
CA GLU A 310 2.62 24.97 7.97
C GLU A 310 2.45 26.16 7.01
N GLU A 311 2.20 25.89 5.71
CA GLU A 311 1.98 26.89 4.68
C GLU A 311 0.56 27.48 4.77
N GLY A 312 0.38 28.59 5.50
CA GLY A 312 -0.71 29.56 5.33
C GLY A 312 -2.17 29.02 5.34
N GLU A 313 -3.09 29.84 4.80
CA GLU A 313 -4.48 29.43 4.55
C GLU A 313 -4.57 28.59 3.26
N CYS A 314 -5.47 27.61 3.24
CA CYS A 314 -5.71 26.80 2.04
C CYS A 314 -6.15 27.67 0.87
N SER A 315 -5.56 27.43 -0.30
CA SER A 315 -6.02 28.01 -1.57
C SER A 315 -7.42 27.52 -1.92
N ARG A 316 -8.13 28.26 -2.78
CA ARG A 316 -9.47 27.89 -3.28
C ARG A 316 -9.53 26.47 -3.88
N ASN A 317 -8.44 26.02 -4.51
CA ASN A 317 -8.37 24.67 -5.06
C ASN A 317 -8.26 23.61 -3.96
N GLU A 318 -7.45 23.86 -2.95
CA GLU A 318 -7.31 22.96 -1.80
C GLU A 318 -8.61 22.88 -1.02
N GLU A 319 -9.33 23.99 -0.87
CA GLU A 319 -10.68 23.99 -0.28
C GLU A 319 -11.66 23.12 -1.09
N ALA A 320 -11.70 23.26 -2.41
CA ALA A 320 -12.54 22.44 -3.27
C ALA A 320 -12.19 20.94 -3.14
N ILE A 321 -10.91 20.60 -2.97
CA ILE A 321 -10.47 19.21 -2.82
C ILE A 321 -10.84 18.66 -1.44
N LEU A 322 -10.76 19.48 -0.39
CA LEU A 322 -11.27 19.12 0.94
C LEU A 322 -12.79 18.85 0.91
N GLU A 323 -13.55 19.58 0.10
CA GLU A 323 -14.98 19.33 -0.12
C GLU A 323 -15.22 17.99 -0.84
N ILE A 324 -14.46 17.68 -1.89
CA ILE A 324 -14.55 16.39 -2.59
C ILE A 324 -14.19 15.23 -1.65
N ILE A 325 -13.14 15.36 -0.85
CA ILE A 325 -12.74 14.32 0.13
C ILE A 325 -13.87 14.08 1.15
N ALA A 326 -14.48 15.15 1.68
CA ALA A 326 -15.63 15.03 2.57
C ALA A 326 -16.80 14.30 1.89
N ALA A 327 -17.07 14.62 0.62
CA ALA A 327 -18.13 13.99 -0.15
C ALA A 327 -17.81 12.52 -0.50
N ILE A 328 -16.55 12.13 -0.69
CA ILE A 328 -16.10 10.75 -0.84
C ILE A 328 -16.43 9.94 0.43
N PHE A 329 -16.11 10.47 1.61
CA PHE A 329 -16.46 9.82 2.88
C PHE A 329 -17.97 9.66 3.01
N ASN A 330 -18.75 10.70 2.70
CA ASN A 330 -20.20 10.63 2.74
C ASN A 330 -20.77 9.61 1.72
N ALA A 331 -20.21 9.51 0.52
CA ALA A 331 -20.65 8.52 -0.47
C ALA A 331 -20.46 7.08 0.02
N ILE A 332 -19.40 6.81 0.77
CA ILE A 332 -19.15 5.51 1.41
C ILE A 332 -20.18 5.25 2.52
N LEU A 333 -20.54 6.26 3.31
CA LEU A 333 -21.60 6.14 4.31
C LEU A 333 -22.95 5.85 3.65
N ILE A 334 -23.31 6.58 2.58
CA ILE A 334 -24.56 6.34 1.82
C ILE A 334 -24.61 4.91 1.27
N ALA A 335 -23.54 4.44 0.64
CA ALA A 335 -23.48 3.07 0.15
C ALA A 335 -23.62 2.05 1.29
N SER A 336 -23.04 2.35 2.46
CA SER A 336 -23.12 1.51 3.65
C SER A 336 -24.54 1.48 4.23
N VAL A 337 -25.28 2.59 4.24
CA VAL A 337 -26.72 2.60 4.63
C VAL A 337 -27.50 1.60 3.80
N GLY A 338 -27.29 1.56 2.48
CA GLY A 338 -27.94 0.56 1.61
C GLY A 338 -27.56 -0.88 1.97
N ILE A 339 -26.27 -1.14 2.17
CA ILE A 339 -25.75 -2.49 2.49
C ILE A 339 -26.27 -2.99 3.84
N PHE A 340 -26.22 -2.17 4.90
CA PHE A 340 -26.72 -2.56 6.23
C PHE A 340 -28.25 -2.57 6.29
N GLY A 341 -28.91 -1.66 5.57
CA GLY A 341 -30.37 -1.60 5.44
C GLY A 341 -30.94 -2.84 4.78
N ASP A 342 -30.38 -3.27 3.64
CA ASP A 342 -30.81 -4.50 2.95
C ASP A 342 -30.73 -5.71 3.89
N HIS A 343 -29.68 -5.81 4.70
CA HIS A 343 -29.57 -6.89 5.68
C HIS A 343 -30.63 -6.79 6.79
N TYR A 344 -30.80 -5.60 7.36
CA TYR A 344 -31.75 -5.37 8.44
C TYR A 344 -33.19 -5.65 8.02
N PHE A 345 -33.59 -5.18 6.83
CA PHE A 345 -34.98 -5.28 6.36
C PHE A 345 -35.29 -6.58 5.60
N ALA A 346 -34.33 -7.20 4.90
CA ALA A 346 -34.62 -8.36 4.06
C ALA A 346 -34.48 -9.72 4.76
N HIS A 347 -34.05 -9.78 6.04
CA HIS A 347 -33.75 -11.02 6.78
C HIS A 347 -32.92 -12.06 6.00
N ASN A 348 -32.17 -11.61 5.00
CA ASN A 348 -31.60 -12.50 3.99
C ASN A 348 -30.21 -12.97 4.46
N LYS A 349 -30.18 -14.14 5.12
CA LYS A 349 -28.96 -14.76 5.66
C LYS A 349 -27.98 -15.27 4.59
N ASN A 350 -28.35 -15.25 3.30
CA ASN A 350 -27.64 -15.96 2.23
C ASN A 350 -26.83 -15.07 1.27
N THR A 351 -26.71 -13.76 1.51
CA THR A 351 -25.79 -12.92 0.73
C THR A 351 -24.38 -13.01 1.29
N PRO A 352 -23.33 -13.21 0.44
CA PRO A 352 -21.94 -13.16 0.91
C PRO A 352 -21.73 -11.82 1.59
N ASP A 353 -21.18 -11.84 2.80
CA ASP A 353 -21.36 -10.77 3.79
C ASP A 353 -20.71 -9.45 3.33
N ARG A 354 -21.46 -8.70 2.51
CA ARG A 354 -21.09 -7.39 1.98
C ARG A 354 -20.83 -6.41 3.12
N ARG A 355 -21.39 -6.68 4.31
CA ARG A 355 -21.19 -5.91 5.53
C ARG A 355 -19.76 -6.03 6.02
N ILE A 356 -19.07 -7.17 5.86
CA ILE A 356 -17.67 -7.32 6.31
C ILE A 356 -16.79 -6.28 5.64
N ALA A 357 -16.84 -6.21 4.31
CA ALA A 357 -16.07 -5.23 3.55
C ALA A 357 -16.47 -3.80 3.94
N SER A 358 -17.77 -3.49 3.93
CA SER A 358 -18.28 -2.15 4.27
C SER A 358 -17.93 -1.71 5.70
N THR A 359 -17.90 -2.63 6.67
CA THR A 359 -17.55 -2.34 8.08
C THR A 359 -16.12 -1.81 8.19
N VAL A 360 -15.17 -2.41 7.45
CA VAL A 360 -13.77 -1.94 7.44
C VAL A 360 -13.68 -0.49 6.95
N HIS A 361 -14.38 -0.16 5.86
CA HIS A 361 -14.36 1.19 5.29
C HIS A 361 -15.06 2.21 6.21
N VAL A 362 -16.21 1.85 6.79
CA VAL A 362 -16.95 2.69 7.74
C VAL A 362 -16.13 2.94 9.01
N LYS A 363 -15.46 1.90 9.54
CA LYS A 363 -14.53 2.03 10.67
C LYS A 363 -13.45 3.06 10.38
N PHE A 364 -12.79 2.98 9.23
CA PHE A 364 -11.74 3.93 8.88
C PHE A 364 -12.25 5.36 8.76
N VAL A 365 -13.41 5.58 8.14
CA VAL A 365 -14.03 6.90 8.07
C VAL A 365 -14.27 7.43 9.50
N ILE A 366 -14.82 6.61 10.40
CA ILE A 366 -15.09 7.01 11.79
C ILE A 366 -13.80 7.28 12.57
N ASP A 367 -12.79 6.40 12.50
CA ASP A 367 -11.51 6.60 13.19
C ASP A 367 -10.86 7.92 12.78
N TRP A 368 -10.90 8.25 11.48
CA TRP A 368 -10.38 9.50 10.97
C TRP A 368 -11.21 10.71 11.42
N LEU A 369 -12.54 10.63 11.35
CA LEU A 369 -13.43 11.69 11.83
C LEU A 369 -13.23 11.97 13.32
N VAL A 370 -13.09 10.93 14.15
CA VAL A 370 -12.78 11.08 15.60
C VAL A 370 -11.44 11.76 15.80
N ARG A 371 -10.42 11.40 15.02
CA ARG A 371 -9.11 12.04 15.10
C ARG A 371 -9.15 13.52 14.76
N LEU A 372 -9.90 13.87 13.71
CA LEU A 372 -10.14 15.26 13.30
C LEU A 372 -10.95 16.03 14.34
N TYR A 373 -11.98 15.40 14.90
CA TYR A 373 -12.85 15.99 15.91
C TYR A 373 -12.10 16.37 17.19
N ARG A 374 -11.14 15.53 17.61
CA ARG A 374 -10.26 15.77 18.76
C ARG A 374 -9.21 16.87 18.54
N ASN A 375 -9.09 17.41 17.33
CA ASN A 375 -8.14 18.46 17.03
C ASN A 375 -8.87 19.79 16.75
N ASP A 376 -8.78 20.74 17.69
CA ASP A 376 -9.46 22.03 17.63
C ASP A 376 -9.17 22.85 16.36
N LYS A 377 -7.96 22.75 15.80
CA LYS A 377 -7.60 23.44 14.55
C LYS A 377 -8.24 22.75 13.35
N ALA A 378 -8.19 21.42 13.32
CA ALA A 378 -8.68 20.63 12.21
C ALA A 378 -10.22 20.64 12.12
N VAL A 379 -10.93 20.45 13.25
CA VAL A 379 -12.40 20.32 13.27
C VAL A 379 -13.10 21.51 12.61
N LYS A 380 -12.60 22.74 12.82
CA LYS A 380 -13.16 23.96 12.23
C LYS A 380 -13.00 24.02 10.71
N GLN A 381 -11.95 23.39 10.17
CA GLN A 381 -11.61 23.41 8.75
C GLN A 381 -12.19 22.20 7.98
N VAL A 382 -12.59 21.15 8.69
CA VAL A 382 -13.10 19.92 8.08
C VAL A 382 -14.50 20.14 7.49
N ARG A 383 -14.58 20.02 6.16
CA ARG A 383 -15.82 20.22 5.37
C ARG A 383 -16.88 19.18 5.68
N PHE A 384 -16.50 17.98 6.12
CA PHE A 384 -17.44 16.91 6.45
C PHE A 384 -18.44 17.34 7.54
N PHE A 385 -17.97 18.01 8.59
CA PHE A 385 -18.78 18.41 9.75
C PHE A 385 -19.70 19.61 9.49
N ARG A 386 -19.49 20.34 8.39
CA ARG A 386 -20.31 21.52 8.04
C ARG A 386 -21.64 21.12 7.39
N GLU A 387 -21.66 19.99 6.69
CA GLU A 387 -22.84 19.59 5.92
C GLU A 387 -23.76 18.68 6.74
N LYS A 388 -24.96 19.17 7.04
CA LYS A 388 -25.98 18.43 7.80
C LYS A 388 -26.33 17.07 7.20
N THR A 389 -26.31 16.96 5.87
CA THR A 389 -26.60 15.70 5.16
C THR A 389 -25.54 14.64 5.44
N HIS A 390 -24.27 15.03 5.56
CA HIS A 390 -23.17 14.10 5.90
C HIS A 390 -23.35 13.53 7.31
N MET A 391 -23.66 14.42 8.26
CA MET A 391 -23.93 14.03 9.65
C MET A 391 -25.17 13.12 9.77
N SER A 392 -26.25 13.44 9.05
CA SER A 392 -27.45 12.59 9.01
C SER A 392 -27.13 11.18 8.50
N ASN A 393 -26.32 11.05 7.45
CA ASN A 393 -25.94 9.74 6.92
C ASN A 393 -25.03 8.96 7.86
N LEU A 394 -24.11 9.65 8.56
CA LEU A 394 -23.29 9.03 9.60
C LEU A 394 -24.16 8.42 10.70
N VAL A 395 -25.13 9.17 11.23
CA VAL A 395 -26.06 8.68 12.26
C VAL A 395 -26.87 7.49 11.77
N LYS A 396 -27.38 7.53 10.53
CA LYS A 396 -28.12 6.40 9.94
C LYS A 396 -27.28 5.13 9.90
N VAL A 397 -26.02 5.22 9.45
CA VAL A 397 -25.12 4.05 9.41
C VAL A 397 -24.85 3.53 10.82
N LEU A 398 -24.56 4.41 11.78
CA LEU A 398 -24.30 4.02 13.17
C LEU A 398 -25.51 3.31 13.80
N ASN A 399 -26.72 3.84 13.62
CA ASN A 399 -27.95 3.23 14.13
C ASN A 399 -28.24 1.88 13.46
N LEU A 400 -28.04 1.76 12.15
CA LEU A 400 -28.18 0.47 11.45
C LEU A 400 -27.16 -0.55 11.95
N ILE A 401 -25.90 -0.15 12.15
CA ILE A 401 -24.88 -1.03 12.71
C ILE A 401 -25.26 -1.47 14.12
N ASN A 402 -25.72 -0.55 14.97
CA ASN A 402 -26.14 -0.88 16.33
C ASN A 402 -27.31 -1.86 16.33
N ALA A 403 -28.31 -1.63 15.47
CA ALA A 403 -29.46 -2.53 15.33
C ALA A 403 -29.05 -3.93 14.84
N THR A 404 -28.01 -4.03 14.01
CA THR A 404 -27.49 -5.33 13.51
C THR A 404 -26.50 -6.03 14.44
N THR A 405 -26.08 -5.39 15.55
CA THR A 405 -25.07 -5.91 16.49
C THR A 405 -25.65 -6.42 17.81
N HIS A 406 -26.97 -6.29 18.02
CA HIS A 406 -27.66 -6.72 19.24
C HIS A 406 -27.50 -8.22 19.61
N ASP A 407 -27.07 -9.07 18.66
CA ASP A 407 -26.83 -10.51 18.88
C ASP A 407 -25.36 -10.85 19.22
N ILE A 408 -24.44 -9.87 19.26
CA ILE A 408 -23.03 -10.12 19.57
C ILE A 408 -22.83 -10.00 21.07
N ASP A 409 -22.51 -11.11 21.73
CA ASP A 409 -22.19 -11.12 23.16
C ASP A 409 -20.83 -10.41 23.38
N LEU A 410 -20.89 -9.12 23.70
CA LEU A 410 -19.72 -8.25 23.81
C LEU A 410 -18.91 -8.52 25.10
N GLU A 411 -19.46 -9.21 26.10
CA GLU A 411 -18.77 -9.51 27.36
C GLU A 411 -17.57 -10.46 27.15
N ASP A 412 -17.68 -11.44 26.25
CA ASP A 412 -16.56 -12.33 25.88
C ASP A 412 -15.47 -11.61 25.04
N VAL A 413 -15.84 -10.52 24.35
CA VAL A 413 -14.95 -9.71 23.50
C VAL A 413 -14.11 -8.72 24.34
N VAL A 414 -14.66 -8.23 25.45
CA VAL A 414 -14.01 -7.26 26.36
C VAL A 414 -12.81 -7.88 27.08
N THR A 415 -12.90 -9.15 27.49
CA THR A 415 -11.83 -9.85 28.23
C THR A 415 -10.62 -10.21 27.36
N THR A 416 -10.76 -10.15 26.03
CA THR A 416 -9.75 -10.56 25.04
C THR A 416 -9.20 -9.40 24.18
N CYS A 417 -9.44 -8.14 24.56
CA CYS A 417 -9.15 -6.88 23.83
C CYS A 417 -7.70 -6.61 23.32
N ASN A 418 -6.80 -7.57 23.46
CA ASN A 418 -5.43 -7.55 22.95
C ASN A 418 -5.32 -8.17 21.55
N PHE A 419 -6.23 -7.84 20.62
CA PHE A 419 -6.09 -8.19 19.20
C PHE A 419 -5.92 -6.94 18.34
N ILE A 420 -4.97 -7.00 17.41
CA ILE A 420 -4.79 -6.01 16.34
C ILE A 420 -5.54 -6.51 15.11
N LEU A 421 -6.47 -5.71 14.58
CA LEU A 421 -7.17 -6.08 13.36
C LEU A 421 -6.21 -6.07 12.17
N PRO A 422 -6.43 -6.92 11.14
CA PRO A 422 -5.54 -6.99 9.98
C PRO A 422 -5.29 -5.64 9.31
N GLU A 423 -6.33 -4.83 9.18
CA GLU A 423 -6.28 -3.52 8.56
C GLU A 423 -5.57 -2.46 9.44
N GLU A 424 -5.64 -2.58 10.76
CA GLU A 424 -4.90 -1.73 11.71
C GLU A 424 -3.41 -2.07 11.65
N ARG A 425 -3.08 -3.37 11.61
CA ARG A 425 -1.71 -3.85 11.43
C ARG A 425 -1.08 -3.28 10.17
N ARG A 426 -1.81 -3.24 9.05
CA ARG A 426 -1.34 -2.66 7.78
C ARG A 426 -1.06 -1.16 7.88
N LEU A 427 -1.70 -0.45 8.82
CA LEU A 427 -1.59 1.00 9.00
C LEU A 427 -0.75 1.42 10.22
N ILE A 428 -0.06 0.49 10.90
CA ILE A 428 0.94 0.86 11.91
C ILE A 428 1.97 1.81 11.26
N GLY A 429 2.29 2.91 11.94
CA GLY A 429 3.17 3.97 11.46
C GLY A 429 2.53 4.99 10.51
N PHE A 430 1.28 4.79 10.07
CA PHE A 430 0.58 5.75 9.21
C PHE A 430 0.08 6.94 10.02
N LEU A 431 0.77 8.08 9.93
CA LEU A 431 0.55 9.27 10.78
C LEU A 431 -0.91 9.79 10.82
N PRO A 432 -1.71 9.76 9.74
CA PRO A 432 -3.09 10.24 9.81
C PRO A 432 -3.97 9.48 10.83
N LEU A 433 -3.77 8.18 11.01
CA LEU A 433 -4.55 7.37 11.95
C LEU A 433 -3.74 6.90 13.18
N ASP A 434 -2.42 6.85 13.05
CA ASP A 434 -1.41 6.43 14.03
C ASP A 434 -1.85 5.30 14.99
N TYR A 435 -1.77 4.06 14.50
CA TYR A 435 -1.99 2.85 15.29
C TYR A 435 -0.74 2.38 16.06
N THR A 436 0.29 3.21 16.22
CA THR A 436 1.57 2.78 16.79
C THR A 436 1.45 2.33 18.26
N SER A 437 0.50 2.87 19.01
CA SER A 437 0.19 2.46 20.38
C SER A 437 -0.27 0.99 20.50
N LEU A 438 -0.82 0.41 19.42
CA LEU A 438 -1.25 -0.99 19.41
C LEU A 438 -0.07 -1.96 19.38
N ARG A 439 1.14 -1.52 18.98
CA ARG A 439 2.33 -2.37 18.87
C ARG A 439 2.87 -2.85 20.22
N THR A 440 2.64 -2.08 21.29
CA THR A 440 3.18 -2.36 22.63
C THR A 440 2.36 -3.43 23.36
N ILE A 441 1.18 -3.74 22.86
CA ILE A 441 0.30 -4.76 23.39
C ILE A 441 0.73 -6.08 22.73
N GLY A 442 1.22 -7.04 23.51
CA GLY A 442 1.68 -8.35 23.01
C GLY A 442 0.51 -9.19 22.48
N THR A 443 -0.01 -8.82 21.32
CA THR A 443 -1.32 -9.26 20.81
C THR A 443 -1.23 -10.51 19.93
N ILE A 444 -2.21 -11.39 20.10
CA ILE A 444 -2.52 -12.46 19.15
C ILE A 444 -3.01 -11.81 17.84
N LEU A 445 -2.64 -12.38 16.70
CA LEU A 445 -2.98 -11.84 15.38
C LEU A 445 -4.23 -12.53 14.84
N LEU A 446 -5.29 -11.78 14.56
CA LEU A 446 -6.45 -12.30 13.84
C LEU A 446 -6.16 -12.34 12.34
N GLY A 447 -6.62 -13.40 11.68
CA GLY A 447 -6.58 -13.51 10.22
C GLY A 447 -7.71 -12.71 9.56
N ASP A 448 -7.50 -12.30 8.31
CA ASP A 448 -8.55 -11.65 7.48
C ASP A 448 -9.83 -12.52 7.36
N ASN A 449 -9.69 -13.84 7.48
CA ASN A 449 -10.76 -14.84 7.33
C ASN A 449 -11.28 -15.39 8.67
N ASP A 450 -10.80 -14.87 9.80
CA ASP A 450 -11.28 -15.34 11.11
C ASP A 450 -12.73 -14.85 11.33
N PRO A 451 -13.69 -15.75 11.61
CA PRO A 451 -15.09 -15.39 11.88
C PRO A 451 -15.24 -14.35 12.98
N GLN A 452 -14.34 -14.32 13.96
CA GLN A 452 -14.38 -13.37 15.07
C GLN A 452 -13.92 -11.97 14.66
N THR A 453 -13.08 -11.83 13.60
CA THR A 453 -12.57 -10.53 13.14
C THR A 453 -13.71 -9.54 12.85
N GLN A 454 -14.83 -10.02 12.32
CA GLN A 454 -15.98 -9.15 12.06
C GLN A 454 -16.62 -8.64 13.35
N SER A 455 -16.78 -9.49 14.37
CA SER A 455 -17.29 -9.08 15.68
C SER A 455 -16.36 -8.06 16.34
N TYR A 456 -15.04 -8.26 16.26
CA TYR A 456 -14.07 -7.29 16.77
C TYR A 456 -14.11 -5.95 16.02
N ARG A 457 -14.32 -5.95 14.69
CA ARG A 457 -14.48 -4.70 13.91
C ARG A 457 -15.70 -3.91 14.39
N LEU A 458 -16.83 -4.59 14.57
CA LEU A 458 -18.07 -3.97 15.02
C LEU A 458 -17.92 -3.44 16.45
N TYR A 459 -17.29 -4.21 17.33
CA TYR A 459 -16.97 -3.76 18.69
C TYR A 459 -16.06 -2.53 18.70
N ARG A 460 -14.94 -2.54 17.95
CA ARG A 460 -14.05 -1.37 17.82
C ARG A 460 -14.81 -0.14 17.32
N LEU A 461 -15.73 -0.32 16.36
CA LEU A 461 -16.58 0.76 15.87
C LEU A 461 -17.45 1.36 16.98
N MET A 462 -18.11 0.50 17.77
CA MET A 462 -18.99 0.89 18.86
C MET A 462 -18.21 1.54 20.02
N GLN A 463 -16.93 1.23 20.19
CA GLN A 463 -16.05 1.91 21.14
C GLN A 463 -15.60 3.29 20.65
N THR A 464 -15.29 3.42 19.36
CA THR A 464 -14.71 4.67 18.82
C THR A 464 -15.78 5.71 18.50
N ALA A 465 -16.92 5.31 17.92
CA ALA A 465 -17.96 6.21 17.45
C ALA A 465 -18.54 7.14 18.55
N PRO A 466 -18.72 6.71 19.82
CA PRO A 466 -19.22 7.59 20.87
C PRO A 466 -18.38 8.85 21.11
N ALA A 467 -17.08 8.82 20.79
CA ALA A 467 -16.21 9.98 20.93
C ALA A 467 -16.63 11.18 20.07
N LEU A 468 -17.45 10.99 19.03
CA LEU A 468 -17.99 12.08 18.20
C LEU A 468 -19.10 12.88 18.90
N SER A 469 -19.72 12.34 19.94
CA SER A 469 -20.80 12.98 20.71
C SER A 469 -20.32 13.65 22.00
N GLN A 470 -19.08 13.41 22.42
CA GLN A 470 -18.56 13.93 23.67
C GLN A 470 -18.16 15.40 23.52
N PRO A 471 -18.55 16.29 24.45
CA PRO A 471 -18.24 17.70 24.34
C PRO A 471 -16.73 17.96 24.40
N HIS A 472 -16.20 18.59 23.33
CA HIS A 472 -14.83 19.10 23.30
C HIS A 472 -14.79 20.63 23.46
N THR A 473 -13.73 21.09 24.12
CA THR A 473 -13.60 22.38 24.82
C THR A 473 -13.70 23.65 23.98
N THR A 474 -13.89 23.59 22.65
CA THR A 474 -13.92 24.80 21.81
C THR A 474 -14.97 24.85 20.69
N SER A 475 -15.85 23.85 20.54
CA SER A 475 -16.93 23.86 19.52
C SER A 475 -18.30 23.55 20.12
N SER A 476 -18.80 24.45 20.98
CA SER A 476 -20.15 24.32 21.56
C SER A 476 -21.26 24.19 20.51
N SER A 477 -21.08 24.72 19.30
CA SER A 477 -22.13 24.64 18.25
C SER A 477 -22.27 23.26 17.58
N PHE A 478 -21.29 22.36 17.72
CA PHE A 478 -21.31 21.03 17.05
C PHE A 478 -21.78 19.92 18.00
N THR A 479 -21.46 20.06 19.29
CA THR A 479 -21.76 19.08 20.36
C THR A 479 -23.24 19.03 20.71
N ASP A 480 -23.95 20.15 20.53
CA ASP A 480 -25.37 20.24 20.87
C ASP A 480 -26.25 19.47 19.88
N SER A 481 -25.72 19.14 18.69
CA SER A 481 -26.46 18.48 17.63
C SER A 481 -26.34 16.95 17.67
N LEU A 482 -25.15 16.37 17.89
CA LEU A 482 -24.97 14.90 17.91
C LEU A 482 -25.00 14.36 19.34
N SER A 483 -26.07 13.65 19.70
CA SER A 483 -26.20 13.01 21.02
C SER A 483 -26.39 11.51 20.91
N ILE A 484 -26.10 10.82 22.01
CA ILE A 484 -26.30 9.38 22.18
C ILE A 484 -27.30 9.20 23.30
N SER A 485 -28.27 8.30 23.13
CA SER A 485 -29.23 7.98 24.18
C SER A 485 -28.53 7.41 25.41
N ASP A 486 -29.11 7.60 26.60
CA ASP A 486 -28.50 7.23 27.90
C ASP A 486 -28.09 5.75 28.02
N ASN A 487 -28.62 4.88 27.15
CA ASN A 487 -28.29 3.46 27.09
C ASN A 487 -27.29 3.09 25.97
N PHE A 488 -26.66 4.07 25.31
CA PHE A 488 -25.80 3.89 24.13
C PHE A 488 -26.48 3.13 22.98
N LYS A 489 -27.82 3.16 22.92
CA LYS A 489 -28.60 2.37 21.95
C LYS A 489 -28.85 3.09 20.63
N PHE A 490 -28.86 4.42 20.61
CA PHE A 490 -29.17 5.17 19.40
C PHE A 490 -28.42 6.51 19.38
N TYR A 491 -28.00 6.91 18.19
CA TYR A 491 -27.42 8.21 17.87
C TYR A 491 -28.53 9.11 17.29
N THR A 492 -28.51 10.40 17.66
CA THR A 492 -29.45 11.42 17.18
C THR A 492 -28.70 12.65 16.70
N PHE A 493 -29.20 13.33 15.67
CA PHE A 493 -28.64 14.59 15.17
C PHE A 493 -29.72 15.68 15.14
N ASP A 494 -29.44 16.86 15.72
CA ASP A 494 -30.40 17.97 15.92
C ASP A 494 -31.68 17.53 16.66
N GLY A 495 -31.56 16.64 17.66
CA GLY A 495 -32.69 16.13 18.43
C GLY A 495 -33.65 15.19 17.68
N ALA A 496 -33.37 14.86 16.41
CA ALA A 496 -34.15 13.90 15.67
C ALA A 496 -33.70 12.46 15.99
N GLU A 497 -34.59 11.70 16.62
CA GLU A 497 -34.48 10.24 16.71
C GLU A 497 -34.76 9.62 15.33
N PHE A 498 -33.81 8.86 14.80
CA PHE A 498 -34.04 8.02 13.64
C PHE A 498 -34.24 6.59 14.12
N GLY A 499 -35.46 6.29 14.53
CA GLY A 499 -35.83 4.99 15.09
C GLY A 499 -37.33 4.79 15.27
N GLU A 500 -38.09 4.74 14.17
CA GLU A 500 -39.19 3.78 13.97
C GLU A 500 -39.68 3.93 12.53
N ALA A 501 -40.07 2.82 11.92
CA ALA A 501 -40.63 2.82 10.58
C ALA A 501 -41.75 3.85 10.51
N THR A 502 -41.62 4.84 9.61
CA THR A 502 -42.82 5.46 9.06
C THR A 502 -43.58 4.34 8.39
N THR A 503 -44.60 3.84 9.09
CA THR A 503 -45.64 2.97 8.56
C THR A 503 -46.05 3.53 7.21
N TYR A 504 -45.57 2.91 6.14
CA TYR A 504 -46.27 2.95 4.88
C TYR A 504 -47.66 2.42 5.18
N ASN A 505 -48.66 3.29 5.10
CA ASN A 505 -50.06 2.92 5.20
C ASN A 505 -50.31 1.78 4.20
N SER A 506 -50.35 0.55 4.72
CA SER A 506 -50.69 -0.66 4.01
C SER A 506 -52.21 -0.66 3.80
N GLY A 507 -52.64 0.12 2.82
CA GLY A 507 -53.98 0.08 2.27
C GLY A 507 -53.92 -0.41 0.83
N CYS A 508 -53.53 -1.67 0.60
CA CYS A 508 -54.01 -2.46 -0.55
C CYS A 508 -53.57 -3.93 -0.43
N SER A 509 -54.57 -4.81 -0.43
CA SER A 509 -54.44 -6.27 -0.46
C SER A 509 -53.72 -6.79 -1.73
N PRO A 510 -53.27 -8.07 -1.74
CA PRO A 510 -52.20 -8.55 -2.60
C PRO A 510 -52.73 -9.09 -3.93
N SER A 511 -52.48 -8.37 -5.04
CA SER A 511 -52.54 -8.93 -6.40
C SER A 511 -52.01 -7.94 -7.45
N ALA A 512 -50.69 -7.83 -7.61
CA ALA A 512 -50.13 -7.36 -8.88
C ALA A 512 -48.64 -7.70 -8.99
N LEU A 513 -48.34 -8.55 -9.97
CA LEU A 513 -46.99 -8.80 -10.49
C LEU A 513 -46.26 -7.49 -10.87
N PRO A 514 -44.91 -7.49 -10.91
CA PRO A 514 -44.13 -6.28 -11.11
C PRO A 514 -44.47 -5.56 -12.43
N SER A 515 -44.82 -4.28 -12.30
CA SER A 515 -45.16 -3.36 -13.38
C SER A 515 -44.02 -3.20 -14.40
N ARG A 516 -44.35 -3.41 -15.67
CA ARG A 516 -43.53 -3.31 -16.90
C ARG A 516 -42.98 -1.90 -17.23
N ARG A 517 -42.77 -1.01 -16.24
CA ARG A 517 -42.32 0.38 -16.50
C ARG A 517 -40.81 0.58 -16.58
N ASN A 518 -39.98 -0.38 -16.16
CA ASN A 518 -38.51 -0.26 -16.22
C ASN A 518 -37.87 -0.90 -17.46
N VAL A 519 -38.65 -1.49 -18.37
CA VAL A 519 -38.15 -2.10 -19.63
C VAL A 519 -38.28 -1.15 -20.84
N ALA A 520 -39.06 -0.07 -20.72
CA ALA A 520 -39.33 0.85 -21.83
C ALA A 520 -38.19 1.87 -22.09
N LEU A 521 -37.31 2.15 -21.12
CA LEU A 521 -36.19 3.09 -21.32
C LEU A 521 -34.96 2.46 -22.00
N THR A 522 -34.91 1.14 -22.11
CA THR A 522 -33.81 0.43 -22.79
C THR A 522 -34.10 0.09 -24.26
N SER A 523 -35.32 0.36 -24.76
CA SER A 523 -35.70 0.10 -26.17
C SER A 523 -35.72 1.33 -27.09
N ILE A 524 -35.62 2.54 -26.55
CA ILE A 524 -35.65 3.79 -27.35
C ILE A 524 -34.25 4.20 -27.87
N PHE A 525 -33.17 3.58 -27.40
CA PHE A 525 -31.80 3.80 -27.91
C PHE A 525 -31.28 2.69 -28.85
N ARG A 526 -32.12 1.73 -29.26
CA ARG A 526 -31.74 0.66 -30.23
C ARG A 526 -32.38 0.77 -31.61
N SER A 527 -33.21 1.78 -31.87
CA SER A 527 -33.96 1.94 -33.13
C SER A 527 -33.59 3.19 -33.94
N GLY A 528 -32.39 3.74 -33.75
CA GLY A 528 -31.89 4.90 -34.51
C GLY A 528 -30.83 4.60 -35.60
N LEU A 529 -30.45 3.33 -35.80
CA LEU A 529 -29.36 2.94 -36.72
C LEU A 529 -29.70 1.62 -37.42
N ALA A 530 -30.78 1.60 -38.19
CA ALA A 530 -31.09 0.55 -39.17
C ALA A 530 -32.15 1.03 -40.16
N SER A 531 -31.79 1.98 -41.02
CA SER A 531 -32.52 2.28 -42.24
C SER A 531 -31.60 3.10 -43.12
N LEU A 532 -31.01 2.44 -44.12
CA LEU A 532 -30.77 2.95 -45.47
C LEU A 532 -29.93 1.91 -46.21
N GLY A 533 -30.62 1.07 -46.98
CA GLY A 533 -30.03 0.26 -48.03
C GLY A 533 -30.89 0.39 -49.28
N GLY A 534 -30.29 0.93 -50.35
CA GLY A 534 -30.66 0.63 -51.74
C GLY A 534 -31.31 1.76 -52.55
N GLY A 535 -30.62 2.18 -53.63
CA GLY A 535 -31.29 2.55 -54.88
C GLY A 535 -30.91 3.88 -55.55
N GLU A 536 -29.82 3.85 -56.34
CA GLU A 536 -29.59 4.47 -57.67
C GLU A 536 -30.02 5.92 -58.02
N GLY A 537 -29.09 6.65 -58.66
CA GLY A 537 -29.43 7.52 -59.80
C GLY A 537 -28.78 8.93 -59.88
N GLY A 538 -27.58 9.00 -60.47
CA GLY A 538 -27.15 10.03 -61.46
C GLY A 538 -27.03 11.51 -61.08
N GLY A 539 -25.86 12.11 -61.36
CA GLY A 539 -25.75 13.56 -61.60
C GLY A 539 -24.38 14.18 -61.32
N ASN A 540 -23.63 14.48 -62.39
CA ASN A 540 -22.37 15.24 -62.43
C ASN A 540 -22.38 16.55 -61.62
N ASN A 541 -21.24 16.91 -61.02
CA ASN A 541 -20.42 18.05 -61.49
C ASN A 541 -19.13 18.24 -60.68
N ASN A 542 -18.08 18.60 -61.43
CA ASN A 542 -16.72 18.94 -61.04
C ASN A 542 -16.61 20.01 -59.94
N PHE A 543 -15.57 19.96 -59.11
CA PHE A 543 -14.54 21.01 -59.04
C PHE A 543 -13.29 20.54 -58.28
N THR A 544 -12.15 21.00 -58.80
CA THR A 544 -10.75 20.61 -58.57
C THR A 544 -10.05 21.36 -57.44
N SER A 545 -8.98 20.74 -56.90
CA SER A 545 -7.68 21.26 -56.39
C SER A 545 -7.31 20.60 -55.05
N SER A 546 -6.30 19.72 -54.90
CA SER A 546 -4.85 19.78 -55.14
C SER A 546 -4.13 20.82 -54.27
N VAL A 547 -3.27 20.36 -53.34
CA VAL A 547 -1.80 20.57 -53.34
C VAL A 547 -1.19 20.42 -51.91
N SER A 548 -0.36 19.38 -51.80
CA SER A 548 0.93 19.18 -51.09
C SER A 548 1.24 19.71 -49.67
N THR A 549 1.75 18.77 -48.87
CA THR A 549 2.81 18.90 -47.83
C THR A 549 4.04 19.70 -48.30
N PRO A 550 4.87 20.22 -47.37
CA PRO A 550 6.14 19.52 -47.12
C PRO A 550 6.63 19.50 -45.66
N SER A 551 7.47 18.50 -45.43
CA SER A 551 8.45 18.26 -44.35
C SER A 551 9.66 19.21 -44.37
N PHE A 552 10.34 19.44 -43.23
CA PHE A 552 11.80 19.61 -42.99
C PHE A 552 11.99 19.98 -41.49
N GLU A 553 12.65 19.21 -40.62
CA GLU A 553 14.09 18.94 -40.38
C GLU A 553 14.85 20.00 -39.53
N PHE A 554 15.78 19.51 -38.71
CA PHE A 554 16.44 20.10 -37.54
C PHE A 554 17.30 21.36 -37.78
N GLY A 555 17.49 22.16 -36.73
CA GLY A 555 18.56 23.18 -36.65
C GLY A 555 18.82 23.70 -35.24
N ASP A 556 20.01 23.40 -34.72
CA ASP A 556 20.61 23.94 -33.50
C ASP A 556 20.76 25.47 -33.52
N GLY A 557 20.66 26.10 -32.35
CA GLY A 557 20.87 27.54 -32.21
C GLY A 557 21.06 28.01 -30.77
N ASN A 558 22.30 27.95 -30.31
CA ASN A 558 22.82 28.67 -29.13
C ASN A 558 22.44 30.16 -29.17
N SER A 559 22.01 30.72 -28.03
CA SER A 559 22.29 32.12 -27.70
C SER A 559 22.50 32.32 -26.20
N SER A 560 23.64 32.91 -25.90
CA SER A 560 24.18 33.29 -24.60
C SER A 560 23.99 34.80 -24.34
N PHE A 561 24.31 35.22 -23.10
CA PHE A 561 24.37 36.59 -22.53
C PHE A 561 23.07 37.06 -21.84
N CYS A 562 23.07 37.55 -20.59
CA CYS A 562 24.06 38.42 -19.94
C CYS A 562 24.47 38.00 -18.52
N SER A 563 25.75 38.26 -18.24
CA SER A 563 26.43 38.17 -16.93
C SER A 563 26.54 39.55 -16.29
N SER A 564 26.42 39.62 -14.97
CA SER A 564 27.15 40.54 -14.06
C SER A 564 26.92 40.01 -12.63
N GLY A 565 27.88 39.84 -11.71
CA GLY A 565 29.29 40.18 -11.63
C GLY A 565 29.58 40.76 -10.23
N GLY A 566 30.33 40.03 -9.37
CA GLY A 566 30.82 40.49 -8.05
C GLY A 566 30.71 39.42 -6.94
N VAL A 567 31.59 38.41 -6.88
CA VAL A 567 32.90 38.34 -6.16
C VAL A 567 32.80 38.32 -4.63
N GLY A 568 33.17 37.16 -4.05
CA GLY A 568 34.04 37.09 -2.86
C GLY A 568 33.50 36.33 -1.64
N GLY A 569 34.09 35.17 -1.33
CA GLY A 569 34.08 34.60 0.03
C GLY A 569 33.74 33.11 0.10
N GLY A 570 34.76 32.24 0.05
CA GLY A 570 34.59 30.80 0.21
C GLY A 570 34.29 30.39 1.66
N ILE A 571 33.49 29.34 1.79
CA ILE A 571 33.53 28.27 2.81
C ILE A 571 32.74 27.11 2.21
N SER A 572 33.38 25.95 2.05
CA SER A 572 32.75 24.71 1.60
C SER A 572 32.07 24.00 2.77
N PRO A 573 30.85 23.49 2.61
CA PRO A 573 30.40 22.30 3.32
C PRO A 573 30.18 21.14 2.35
N SER A 574 30.82 20.03 2.70
CA SER A 574 30.63 18.70 2.12
C SER A 574 29.18 18.23 2.24
N ASN A 575 28.45 18.22 1.12
CA ASN A 575 27.17 17.53 0.99
C ASN A 575 27.39 16.17 0.34
N SER A 576 27.37 15.10 1.13
CA SER A 576 27.26 13.72 0.65
C SER A 576 25.87 13.17 0.95
N THR A 577 24.87 13.62 0.19
CA THR A 577 23.60 12.90 0.06
C THR A 577 23.77 11.84 -1.03
N ALA A 578 24.18 10.64 -0.64
CA ALA A 578 24.16 9.48 -1.51
C ALA A 578 22.69 9.10 -1.76
N SER A 579 22.17 9.55 -2.91
CA SER A 579 20.85 9.19 -3.40
C SER A 579 20.80 7.68 -3.71
N LEU A 580 19.94 6.96 -3.00
CA LEU A 580 19.44 5.67 -3.43
C LEU A 580 18.55 5.89 -4.66
N SER A 581 19.15 6.08 -5.84
CA SER A 581 18.42 6.04 -7.10
C SER A 581 17.85 4.64 -7.30
N PRO A 582 16.52 4.46 -7.46
CA PRO A 582 15.97 3.22 -7.98
C PRO A 582 16.39 3.15 -9.45
N MET A 583 17.39 2.33 -9.75
CA MET A 583 17.77 2.10 -11.14
C MET A 583 16.67 1.26 -11.80
N ALA A 584 15.88 1.91 -12.66
CA ALA A 584 15.18 1.21 -13.73
C ALA A 584 16.25 0.74 -14.71
N LEU A 585 16.63 -0.54 -14.65
CA LEU A 585 17.37 -1.17 -15.74
C LEU A 585 16.48 -1.13 -17.01
N PRO A 586 17.07 -0.96 -18.21
CA PRO A 586 16.31 -0.73 -19.42
C PRO A 586 15.36 -1.90 -19.72
N TYR A 587 14.15 -1.51 -20.08
CA TYR A 587 13.08 -2.30 -20.70
C TYR A 587 13.58 -3.51 -21.50
N VAL A 588 13.07 -4.69 -21.17
CA VAL A 588 12.84 -5.74 -22.18
C VAL A 588 11.58 -5.33 -22.93
N SER A 589 11.72 -4.47 -23.93
CA SER A 589 10.66 -4.14 -24.87
C SER A 589 10.53 -5.23 -25.95
N ASN A 590 9.28 -5.54 -26.29
CA ASN A 590 8.78 -6.21 -27.51
C ASN A 590 8.81 -7.74 -27.55
N LEU A 591 7.64 -8.33 -27.29
CA LEU A 591 7.10 -9.44 -28.10
C LEU A 591 5.57 -9.33 -28.09
N ASN A 592 5.02 -8.54 -29.01
CA ASN A 592 3.65 -8.70 -29.52
C ASN A 592 3.59 -8.02 -30.90
N ASN A 593 3.83 -8.82 -31.94
CA ASN A 593 3.13 -8.83 -33.24
C ASN A 593 4.01 -9.50 -34.31
N SER A 594 3.72 -10.77 -34.58
CA SER A 594 3.75 -11.32 -35.94
C SER A 594 2.94 -12.61 -35.96
N PHE A 595 1.63 -12.49 -36.15
CA PHE A 595 0.86 -13.53 -36.80
C PHE A 595 1.21 -13.47 -38.29
N ASN A 596 1.92 -14.49 -38.79
CA ASN A 596 1.62 -15.00 -40.12
C ASN A 596 2.06 -16.46 -40.29
N SER A 597 1.23 -17.15 -41.04
CA SER A 597 1.11 -18.57 -41.31
C SER A 597 2.31 -19.28 -41.93
N SER A 598 2.62 -20.48 -41.43
CA SER A 598 3.00 -21.72 -42.15
C SER A 598 3.46 -22.71 -41.06
N GLY A 599 2.81 -23.84 -40.79
CA GLY A 599 2.59 -24.97 -41.69
C GLY A 599 3.68 -26.02 -41.43
N GLY A 600 3.39 -27.07 -40.65
CA GLY A 600 4.32 -28.22 -40.52
C GLY A 600 4.21 -29.01 -39.22
N ASN A 601 3.61 -30.20 -39.32
CA ASN A 601 3.53 -31.26 -38.32
C ASN A 601 4.91 -31.66 -37.73
N TYR A 602 4.93 -32.20 -36.50
CA TYR A 602 5.25 -33.61 -36.19
C TYR A 602 5.40 -33.86 -34.67
N PHE A 603 4.63 -34.85 -34.19
CA PHE A 603 4.83 -35.79 -33.09
C PHE A 603 5.05 -35.33 -31.64
N GLY A 604 4.16 -35.84 -30.77
CA GLY A 604 4.27 -35.75 -29.32
C GLY A 604 5.11 -36.87 -28.70
N LEU A 605 5.31 -36.71 -27.40
CA LEU A 605 5.46 -37.79 -26.42
C LEU A 605 5.17 -37.16 -25.05
N GLY A 606 4.11 -37.66 -24.40
CA GLY A 606 3.78 -37.27 -23.05
C GLY A 606 4.71 -37.93 -22.04
N THR A 607 5.05 -37.21 -20.99
CA THR A 607 5.32 -37.82 -19.68
C THR A 607 4.70 -36.95 -18.59
N ARG A 608 3.75 -37.54 -17.87
CA ARG A 608 3.22 -37.08 -16.59
C ARG A 608 4.36 -37.19 -15.56
N SER A 609 4.71 -36.10 -14.90
CA SER A 609 5.32 -36.18 -13.56
C SER A 609 4.54 -35.27 -12.62
N LYS A 610 4.00 -35.88 -11.57
CA LYS A 610 3.50 -35.21 -10.38
C LYS A 610 4.72 -34.74 -9.59
N SER A 611 4.88 -33.45 -9.35
CA SER A 611 5.77 -32.94 -8.31
C SER A 611 4.95 -32.17 -7.27
N SER A 612 4.95 -32.71 -6.07
CA SER A 612 4.46 -32.10 -4.85
C SER A 612 5.31 -30.88 -4.52
N SER A 613 4.73 -29.68 -4.60
CA SER A 613 5.35 -28.44 -4.14
C SER A 613 5.26 -28.36 -2.62
N SER A 614 6.30 -28.77 -1.91
CA SER A 614 6.53 -28.36 -0.53
C SER A 614 7.08 -26.94 -0.53
N ASP A 615 6.28 -25.99 -0.05
CA ASP A 615 6.56 -24.55 -0.01
C ASP A 615 7.51 -24.23 1.19
N PRO A 616 8.78 -23.84 0.96
CA PRO A 616 9.76 -23.62 2.04
C PRO A 616 9.49 -22.32 2.84
N PHE A 617 8.52 -21.51 2.45
CA PHE A 617 8.24 -20.20 3.06
C PHE A 617 7.26 -20.24 4.24
N ARG A 618 6.62 -21.38 4.50
CA ARG A 618 5.58 -21.50 5.55
C ARG A 618 6.13 -21.53 6.98
N SER A 619 7.35 -22.02 7.19
CA SER A 619 7.92 -22.20 8.54
C SER A 619 8.52 -20.94 9.16
N ILE A 620 8.61 -19.84 8.40
CA ILE A 620 9.39 -18.68 8.82
C ILE A 620 8.57 -17.74 9.72
N TRP A 621 7.22 -17.72 9.64
CA TRP A 621 6.38 -16.73 10.36
C TRP A 621 4.93 -17.16 10.66
N THR A 622 4.62 -18.45 10.88
CA THR A 622 3.32 -18.85 11.45
C THR A 622 3.51 -19.39 12.87
N PRO A 623 2.80 -18.86 13.90
CA PRO A 623 2.59 -19.61 15.12
C PRO A 623 1.75 -20.83 14.73
N ASN A 624 2.28 -22.05 14.91
CA ASN A 624 1.48 -23.26 14.75
C ASN A 624 0.48 -23.35 15.90
N ASP A 625 -0.81 -23.19 15.59
CA ASP A 625 -1.91 -23.63 16.44
C ASP A 625 -2.14 -25.13 16.22
N GLU A 626 -1.67 -25.96 17.14
CA GLU A 626 -2.30 -27.26 17.43
C GLU A 626 -2.27 -27.52 18.95
N LYS A 627 -3.38 -27.19 19.63
CA LYS A 627 -3.76 -27.79 20.91
C LYS A 627 -5.27 -28.07 20.92
N LYS A 628 -5.62 -29.35 20.83
CA LYS A 628 -6.73 -30.03 21.56
C LYS A 628 -6.31 -31.50 21.74
N ALA A 629 -5.80 -31.88 22.92
CA ALA A 629 -6.51 -32.60 24.00
C ALA A 629 -7.05 -33.97 23.55
N THR A 630 -6.59 -35.10 24.09
CA THR A 630 -7.05 -35.63 25.40
C THR A 630 -6.17 -36.79 25.92
N ASN A 631 -6.11 -36.92 27.24
CA ASN A 631 -5.55 -38.05 27.99
C ASN A 631 -6.39 -39.33 27.79
N ASN A 632 -5.74 -40.49 27.64
CA ASN A 632 -5.72 -41.58 28.66
C ASN A 632 -5.05 -42.86 28.13
N ASP A 633 -4.36 -43.51 29.07
CA ASP A 633 -4.06 -44.94 29.20
C ASP A 633 -2.98 -45.63 28.35
N CYS A 634 -1.86 -45.85 29.08
CA CYS A 634 -1.26 -47.14 29.39
C CYS A 634 -0.71 -48.07 28.29
N SER A 635 0.61 -48.24 28.41
CA SER A 635 1.33 -49.52 28.51
C SER A 635 1.83 -50.22 27.23
N ALA A 636 3.10 -50.64 27.35
CA ALA A 636 3.81 -51.66 26.56
C ALA A 636 4.08 -51.32 25.09
N ALA A 637 5.13 -51.76 24.43
CA ALA A 637 6.45 -52.30 24.76
C ALA A 637 7.21 -52.29 23.42
N TRP A 638 8.54 -52.29 23.50
CA TRP A 638 9.54 -52.66 22.50
C TRP A 638 9.07 -53.14 21.11
N ASN A 639 9.53 -52.44 20.06
CA ASN A 639 10.53 -52.90 19.09
C ASN A 639 10.91 -51.77 18.13
#